data_AF-A0A1I2JMA6-F1
#
_entry.id   AF-A0A1I2JMA6-F1
#
_cell.length_a   1.000
_cell.length_b   1.000
_cell.length_c   1.000
_cell.angle_alpha   90.00
_cell.angle_beta   90.00
_cell.angle_gamma   90.00
#
_symmetry.space_group_name_H-M   'P 1'
#
loop_
_entity.id
_entity.type
_entity.pdbx_description
1 polymer ?
#
loop_
_entity_poly.entity_id
_entity_poly.type
_entity_poly.pdbx_seq_one_letter_code
_entity_poly.pdbx_strand_id
1 'polypeptide(L)'
;MSHSPDHPYAVDSDDANPPLVKNEYKFSHVTTGRYLPTPGKAPGWPFAEIGHWKMDVDGCADDWIAELKDWRREHLARIGYDDANYRRPELQWAQRNFVHAQMMVEDRYFYDPEAGRYTVDRYLDDLEQRYGGIDSVLLWYVYPNIGIDDRNQFDLARDLPGGLDGLRGAVEDFHRRGVRVFLPTMPWDNGTRPQGQADWDAAAELVKAVGADGLNGDTYNGVPRAFFDACAAAGRPVVLQPESTISAEEQLIWNVQSWGKKAPNEAVPPVAKFKWLEPRHMINYENRWGRERNHDLQYIFFNGVGYNAWENVWGIWNQLTPRDAESLRRIAAIERQFAAAMVSMAWRPYERTLQHGVFASRFPLDDYTVWNLVNRHEYDVDGEQLAVPHVEGARYFDTWHGVALEPRIENGRAILSFALEARGFGGVLALAPGAAIDGLEAFLARMRELAATPLSAYSAEWKPLPQQLRPIAATPSAASAPEGMVAIAGGEFDFAVGGIEIEGQTWAGNDVRYPWETTPRRGHRRRMQLQPYFIDRTPVTNAQFHAFLQASGWQPSDPHHFLRHWRDGAPLPGWENKPVTWVSIEDARAYAAWAGKRLPHEWEWQYAAQGTDGRLYPWGNAWDESKVPAVNRGRTLRAPDDVDAHPDGASPFGVLDLVGNVWQWTNEYLDEHTRAAVLRGGSSYQPRTSHWYFPQAYRLDQHGKYLLMAPCKDRSGCVGFRCVVDAP
;
A
#
# COMPACT_ATOMS: atom_id res chain seq x y z
N MET A 1 -42.26 30.49 -32.58
CA MET A 1 -43.65 30.87 -32.25
C MET A 1 -44.48 29.61 -32.47
N SER A 2 -45.17 28.96 -31.53
CA SER A 2 -45.61 29.17 -30.14
C SER A 2 -46.07 27.77 -29.66
N HIS A 3 -45.51 27.09 -28.66
CA HIS A 3 -45.67 27.23 -27.20
C HIS A 3 -47.13 27.17 -26.66
N SER A 4 -47.48 25.95 -26.17
CA SER A 4 -48.18 25.58 -24.91
C SER A 4 -49.64 26.02 -24.65
N PRO A 5 -50.32 25.48 -23.61
CA PRO A 5 -50.43 24.08 -23.14
C PRO A 5 -51.90 23.69 -22.78
N ASP A 6 -52.19 22.39 -22.66
CA ASP A 6 -53.40 21.90 -21.97
C ASP A 6 -53.04 21.33 -20.58
N HIS A 7 -53.68 21.88 -19.55
CA HIS A 7 -53.99 21.19 -18.30
C HIS A 7 -55.33 21.76 -17.80
N PRO A 8 -56.25 20.92 -17.31
CA PRO A 8 -56.43 20.90 -15.85
C PRO A 8 -56.79 19.53 -15.25
N TYR A 9 -56.18 19.27 -14.09
CA TYR A 9 -56.70 18.60 -12.90
C TYR A 9 -57.81 17.53 -13.03
N ALA A 10 -57.42 16.27 -12.79
CA ALA A 10 -58.24 15.30 -12.05
C ALA A 10 -57.40 14.81 -10.86
N VAL A 11 -57.92 15.05 -9.67
CA VAL A 11 -57.39 14.55 -8.39
C VAL A 11 -57.91 13.13 -8.26
N ASP A 12 -57.02 12.14 -8.27
CA ASP A 12 -57.35 10.80 -7.82
C ASP A 12 -56.58 10.53 -6.52
N SER A 13 -57.37 10.39 -5.47
CA SER A 13 -56.96 10.03 -4.12
C SER A 13 -56.76 8.51 -4.08
N ASP A 14 -55.51 8.07 -4.02
CA ASP A 14 -55.17 6.80 -3.42
C ASP A 14 -53.86 6.99 -2.64
N ASP A 15 -54.02 7.18 -1.32
CA ASP A 15 -53.00 6.94 -0.30
C ASP A 15 -52.56 5.46 -0.41
N ALA A 16 -51.59 5.20 -1.27
CA ALA A 16 -50.80 3.99 -1.23
C ALA A 16 -49.37 4.41 -0.91
N ASN A 17 -48.94 4.08 0.32
CA ASN A 17 -47.54 4.15 0.76
C ASN A 17 -46.59 3.76 -0.40
N PRO A 18 -45.46 4.45 -0.58
CA PRO A 18 -44.43 3.97 -1.50
C PRO A 18 -44.13 2.50 -1.16
N PRO A 19 -43.98 1.61 -2.16
CA PRO A 19 -43.81 0.19 -1.91
C PRO A 19 -42.62 -0.01 -0.96
N LEU A 20 -42.89 -0.69 0.17
CA LEU A 20 -41.87 -1.19 1.09
C LEU A 20 -40.80 -1.90 0.27
N VAL A 21 -39.57 -1.41 0.35
CA VAL A 21 -38.42 -1.98 -0.35
C VAL A 21 -38.18 -3.38 0.20
N LYS A 22 -38.66 -4.41 -0.52
CA LYS A 22 -38.38 -5.82 -0.22
C LYS A 22 -36.99 -6.18 -0.75
N ASN A 23 -36.07 -6.51 0.15
CA ASN A 23 -34.79 -7.11 -0.19
C ASN A 23 -34.80 -8.59 0.23
N GLU A 24 -35.14 -9.50 -0.68
CA GLU A 24 -34.96 -10.95 -0.51
C GLU A 24 -33.48 -11.33 -0.61
N TYR A 25 -33.03 -12.24 0.27
CA TYR A 25 -31.78 -12.98 0.09
C TYR A 25 -32.03 -14.49 0.16
N LYS A 26 -31.50 -15.23 -0.82
CA LYS A 26 -31.33 -16.69 -0.77
C LYS A 26 -29.93 -17.00 -0.25
N PHE A 27 -29.83 -17.69 0.89
CA PHE A 27 -28.55 -18.19 1.38
C PHE A 27 -27.97 -19.21 0.41
N SER A 28 -26.72 -18.98 -0.01
CA SER A 28 -25.92 -20.05 -0.61
C SER A 28 -25.36 -20.90 0.51
N HIS A 29 -25.86 -22.12 0.66
CA HIS A 29 -25.26 -23.16 1.50
C HIS A 29 -23.94 -23.71 0.92
N VAL A 30 -23.46 -23.18 -0.22
CA VAL A 30 -22.30 -23.70 -0.93
C VAL A 30 -21.02 -23.22 -0.23
N THR A 31 -20.22 -24.16 0.30
CA THR A 31 -18.81 -23.93 0.59
C THR A 31 -18.14 -23.43 -0.68
N THR A 32 -17.51 -22.25 -0.67
CA THR A 32 -16.62 -21.87 -1.78
C THR A 32 -15.53 -22.93 -1.84
N GLY A 33 -15.59 -23.81 -2.84
CA GLY A 33 -14.67 -24.94 -2.96
C GLY A 33 -13.22 -24.48 -3.07
N ARG A 34 -12.27 -25.38 -2.78
CA ARG A 34 -10.82 -25.18 -2.92
C ARG A 34 -10.49 -24.63 -4.30
N TYR A 35 -10.26 -23.32 -4.41
CA TYR A 35 -9.86 -22.68 -5.66
C TYR A 35 -8.34 -22.72 -5.76
N LEU A 36 -7.80 -23.68 -6.53
CA LEU A 36 -6.41 -23.63 -6.99
C LEU A 36 -6.39 -22.84 -8.31
N PRO A 37 -5.52 -21.82 -8.47
CA PRO A 37 -5.42 -21.11 -9.73
C PRO A 37 -4.87 -22.05 -10.82
N THR A 38 -5.68 -22.32 -11.85
CA THR A 38 -5.19 -22.95 -13.09
C THR A 38 -4.24 -21.99 -13.84
N PRO A 39 -3.06 -22.44 -14.31
CA PRO A 39 -2.16 -21.61 -15.09
C PRO A 39 -2.84 -21.04 -16.35
N GLY A 40 -2.70 -19.74 -16.59
CA GLY A 40 -3.12 -19.10 -17.85
C GLY A 40 -4.56 -18.58 -17.90
N LYS A 41 -5.34 -18.65 -16.81
CA LYS A 41 -6.59 -17.87 -16.68
C LYS A 41 -6.37 -16.70 -15.71
N ALA A 42 -6.43 -15.47 -16.20
CA ALA A 42 -6.73 -14.33 -15.33
C ALA A 42 -8.14 -14.56 -14.74
N PRO A 43 -8.33 -14.50 -13.41
CA PRO A 43 -9.67 -14.52 -12.84
C PRO A 43 -10.41 -13.31 -13.42
N GLY A 44 -11.43 -13.55 -14.24
CA GLY A 44 -12.31 -12.50 -14.68
C GLY A 44 -13.08 -11.99 -13.47
N TRP A 45 -12.59 -10.91 -12.86
CA TRP A 45 -13.18 -10.08 -11.80
C TRP A 45 -14.63 -10.48 -11.40
N PRO A 46 -14.82 -11.27 -10.33
CA PRO A 46 -16.10 -11.34 -9.63
C PRO A 46 -15.84 -11.44 -8.12
N PHE A 47 -15.19 -10.43 -7.54
CA PHE A 47 -14.93 -10.38 -6.08
C PHE A 47 -15.65 -9.20 -5.40
N ALA A 48 -16.58 -8.55 -6.11
CA ALA A 48 -17.41 -7.47 -5.57
C ALA A 48 -18.58 -7.98 -4.70
N GLU A 49 -18.90 -9.28 -4.73
CA GLU A 49 -20.18 -9.80 -4.20
C GLU A 49 -20.04 -11.01 -3.26
N ILE A 50 -18.96 -11.11 -2.47
CA ILE A 50 -18.87 -12.11 -1.39
C ILE A 50 -18.87 -11.36 -0.04
N GLY A 51 -20.01 -11.32 0.64
CA GLY A 51 -20.08 -10.90 2.05
C GLY A 51 -21.17 -9.91 2.47
N HIS A 52 -22.07 -9.48 1.58
CA HIS A 52 -23.07 -8.45 1.92
C HIS A 52 -24.36 -9.08 2.45
N TRP A 53 -24.60 -8.94 3.75
CA TRP A 53 -25.88 -9.27 4.34
C TRP A 53 -26.68 -7.97 4.52
N LYS A 54 -27.87 -7.84 3.90
CA LYS A 54 -28.73 -6.64 3.98
C LYS A 54 -30.05 -6.96 4.66
N MET A 55 -30.78 -5.92 5.08
CA MET A 55 -32.09 -6.08 5.69
C MET A 55 -32.94 -4.78 5.71
N ASP A 56 -34.25 -4.97 5.83
CA ASP A 56 -35.24 -3.99 6.30
C ASP A 56 -35.15 -3.79 7.82
N VAL A 57 -34.75 -2.57 8.24
CA VAL A 57 -34.41 -2.22 9.62
C VAL A 57 -35.64 -2.10 10.53
N ASP A 58 -36.83 -1.87 9.98
CA ASP A 58 -37.98 -1.41 10.76
C ASP A 58 -38.89 -2.53 11.30
N GLY A 59 -38.61 -3.81 10.99
CA GLY A 59 -39.42 -4.93 11.51
C GLY A 59 -38.76 -6.31 11.58
N CYS A 60 -37.65 -6.57 10.87
CA CYS A 60 -37.11 -7.93 10.68
C CYS A 60 -35.69 -8.16 11.26
N ALA A 61 -35.14 -7.18 12.00
CA ALA A 61 -33.80 -7.25 12.60
C ALA A 61 -33.57 -8.46 13.48
N ASP A 62 -34.53 -8.75 14.35
CA ASP A 62 -34.40 -9.85 15.29
C ASP A 62 -34.48 -11.21 14.59
N ASP A 63 -35.34 -11.36 13.58
CA ASP A 63 -35.47 -12.58 12.78
C ASP A 63 -34.19 -12.84 11.96
N TRP A 64 -33.67 -11.82 11.30
CA TRP A 64 -32.43 -11.92 10.53
C TRP A 64 -31.22 -12.24 11.42
N ILE A 65 -31.09 -11.61 12.60
CA ILE A 65 -30.05 -11.94 13.57
C ILE A 65 -30.21 -13.38 14.08
N ALA A 66 -31.44 -13.85 14.31
CA ALA A 66 -31.70 -15.22 14.73
C ALA A 66 -31.24 -16.22 13.67
N GLU A 67 -31.61 -16.01 12.41
CA GLU A 67 -31.15 -16.82 11.27
C GLU A 67 -29.63 -16.79 11.13
N LEU A 68 -29.00 -15.62 11.30
CA LEU A 68 -27.54 -15.48 11.24
C LEU A 68 -26.80 -16.21 12.36
N LYS A 69 -27.39 -16.30 13.56
CA LYS A 69 -26.84 -17.08 14.67
C LYS A 69 -26.94 -18.57 14.38
N ASP A 70 -28.05 -19.02 13.81
CA ASP A 70 -28.25 -20.40 13.40
C ASP A 70 -27.27 -20.79 12.28
N TRP A 71 -27.17 -19.95 11.25
CA TRP A 71 -26.19 -20.08 10.19
C TRP A 71 -24.77 -20.16 10.74
N ARG A 72 -24.38 -19.23 11.62
CA ARG A 72 -23.04 -19.22 12.23
C ARG A 72 -22.75 -20.54 12.95
N ARG A 73 -23.69 -21.04 13.75
CA ARG A 73 -23.52 -22.31 14.48
C ARG A 73 -23.35 -23.50 13.53
N GLU A 74 -24.23 -23.63 12.54
CA GLU A 74 -24.14 -24.71 11.54
C GLU A 74 -22.83 -24.63 10.75
N HIS A 75 -22.46 -23.43 10.35
CA HIS A 75 -21.29 -23.17 9.54
C HIS A 75 -19.98 -23.50 10.26
N LEU A 76 -19.82 -23.03 11.50
CA LEU A 76 -18.65 -23.34 12.32
C LEU A 76 -18.51 -24.85 12.57
N ALA A 77 -19.62 -25.56 12.78
CA ALA A 77 -19.61 -27.02 12.89
C ALA A 77 -19.17 -27.69 11.58
N ARG A 78 -19.66 -27.22 10.44
CA ARG A 78 -19.34 -27.77 9.10
C ARG A 78 -17.86 -27.63 8.73
N ILE A 79 -17.23 -26.51 9.07
CA ILE A 79 -15.81 -26.28 8.78
C ILE A 79 -14.88 -26.95 9.81
N GLY A 80 -15.43 -27.63 10.83
CA GLY A 80 -14.64 -28.22 11.92
C GLY A 80 -13.89 -27.16 12.72
N TYR A 81 -14.53 -26.01 12.96
CA TYR A 81 -13.90 -24.85 13.58
C TYR A 81 -13.32 -25.18 14.96
N ASP A 82 -12.09 -24.72 15.19
CA ASP A 82 -11.38 -24.76 16.45
C ASP A 82 -10.82 -23.35 16.74
N ASP A 83 -11.07 -22.84 17.94
CA ASP A 83 -10.65 -21.52 18.36
C ASP A 83 -9.37 -21.51 19.20
N ALA A 84 -8.68 -22.65 19.32
CA ALA A 84 -7.46 -22.77 20.12
C ALA A 84 -6.45 -21.66 19.82
N ASN A 85 -6.24 -21.31 18.54
CA ASN A 85 -5.29 -20.25 18.16
C ASN A 85 -5.76 -18.84 18.58
N TYR A 86 -7.06 -18.58 18.68
CA TYR A 86 -7.59 -17.32 19.22
C TYR A 86 -7.43 -17.21 20.74
N ARG A 87 -7.19 -18.32 21.45
CA ARG A 87 -6.97 -18.34 22.90
C ARG A 87 -5.50 -18.29 23.30
N ARG A 88 -4.57 -18.40 22.34
CA ARG A 88 -3.12 -18.37 22.61
C ARG A 88 -2.70 -16.97 23.09
N PRO A 89 -2.16 -16.83 24.32
CA PRO A 89 -1.76 -15.55 24.87
C PRO A 89 -0.82 -14.75 23.96
N GLU A 90 0.11 -15.44 23.29
CA GLU A 90 1.09 -14.85 22.39
C GLU A 90 0.50 -14.28 21.08
N LEU A 91 -0.72 -14.65 20.70
CA LEU A 91 -1.42 -14.16 19.50
C LEU A 91 -2.57 -13.19 19.81
N GLN A 92 -2.98 -13.07 21.07
CA GLN A 92 -4.14 -12.28 21.47
C GLN A 92 -4.00 -10.78 21.20
N TRP A 93 -2.78 -10.28 21.01
CA TRP A 93 -2.57 -8.88 20.59
C TRP A 93 -3.26 -8.57 19.25
N ALA A 94 -3.44 -9.55 18.35
CA ALA A 94 -4.15 -9.38 17.08
C ALA A 94 -5.59 -8.90 17.28
N GLN A 95 -6.21 -9.28 18.41
CA GLN A 95 -7.57 -8.89 18.77
C GLN A 95 -7.70 -7.41 19.15
N ARG A 96 -6.55 -6.72 19.28
CA ARG A 96 -6.43 -5.30 19.64
C ARG A 96 -5.72 -4.49 18.56
N ASN A 97 -5.56 -5.04 17.37
CA ASN A 97 -4.88 -4.39 16.25
C ASN A 97 -5.85 -3.52 15.45
N PHE A 98 -6.24 -2.38 16.01
CA PHE A 98 -7.25 -1.48 15.43
C PHE A 98 -6.68 -0.56 14.35
N VAL A 99 -5.41 -0.19 14.46
CA VAL A 99 -4.72 0.60 13.44
C VAL A 99 -3.44 -0.13 13.01
N HIS A 100 -3.52 -0.77 11.85
CA HIS A 100 -2.37 -1.33 11.15
C HIS A 100 -1.84 -0.31 10.14
N ALA A 101 -0.53 -0.15 10.00
CA ALA A 101 0.06 0.64 8.92
C ALA A 101 0.76 -0.24 7.90
N GLN A 102 0.54 0.03 6.62
CA GLN A 102 1.31 -0.57 5.54
C GLN A 102 2.36 0.44 5.05
N MET A 103 3.62 0.15 5.34
CA MET A 103 4.72 1.09 5.20
C MET A 103 5.73 0.60 4.17
N MET A 104 6.01 1.43 3.16
CA MET A 104 7.13 1.22 2.24
C MET A 104 8.45 1.43 2.99
N VAL A 105 9.41 0.53 2.83
CA VAL A 105 10.74 0.72 3.43
C VAL A 105 11.49 1.91 2.83
N GLU A 106 11.11 2.35 1.64
CA GLU A 106 11.60 3.56 0.98
C GLU A 106 11.07 4.85 1.62
N ASP A 107 10.18 4.78 2.63
CA ASP A 107 9.70 5.97 3.31
C ASP A 107 10.82 6.67 4.08
N ARG A 108 11.06 7.94 3.75
CA ARG A 108 12.12 8.78 4.33
C ARG A 108 11.93 9.09 5.82
N TYR A 109 10.74 8.87 6.37
CA TYR A 109 10.50 8.93 7.80
C TYR A 109 10.94 7.65 8.51
N PHE A 110 10.88 6.51 7.81
CA PHE A 110 11.35 5.23 8.34
C PHE A 110 12.86 5.04 8.17
N TYR A 111 13.43 5.50 7.06
CA TYR A 111 14.86 5.44 6.80
C TYR A 111 15.39 6.78 6.31
N ASP A 112 16.41 7.31 6.98
CA ASP A 112 17.07 8.54 6.59
C ASP A 112 18.23 8.20 5.63
N PRO A 113 18.11 8.49 4.31
CA PRO A 113 19.16 8.18 3.36
C PRO A 113 20.41 9.08 3.49
N GLU A 114 20.29 10.25 4.14
CA GLU A 114 21.43 11.14 4.38
C GLU A 114 22.22 10.69 5.61
N ALA A 115 21.52 10.29 6.68
CA ALA A 115 22.14 9.77 7.89
C ALA A 115 22.52 8.27 7.79
N GLY A 116 21.97 7.54 6.82
CA GLY A 116 22.25 6.12 6.60
C GLY A 116 21.73 5.20 7.72
N ARG A 117 20.55 5.50 8.28
CA ARG A 117 19.98 4.75 9.42
C ARG A 117 18.47 4.73 9.43
N TYR A 118 17.91 3.70 10.08
CA TYR A 118 16.50 3.66 10.43
C TYR A 118 16.15 4.76 11.45
N THR A 119 14.97 5.34 11.30
CA THR A 119 14.42 6.41 12.15
C THR A 119 13.00 6.07 12.58
N VAL A 120 12.81 4.88 13.16
CA VAL A 120 11.49 4.37 13.58
C VAL A 120 10.73 5.34 14.48
N ASP A 121 11.41 5.98 15.44
CA ASP A 121 10.75 6.96 16.32
C ASP A 121 10.21 8.16 15.54
N ARG A 122 10.93 8.66 14.53
CA ARG A 122 10.45 9.76 13.66
C ARG A 122 9.19 9.36 12.90
N TYR A 123 9.16 8.13 12.37
CA TYR A 123 7.98 7.60 11.69
C TYR A 123 6.78 7.52 12.65
N LEU A 124 6.98 6.92 13.83
CA LEU A 124 5.89 6.74 14.80
C LEU A 124 5.39 8.07 15.39
N ASP A 125 6.28 9.02 15.65
CA ASP A 125 5.91 10.34 16.17
C ASP A 125 5.02 11.11 15.18
N ASP A 126 5.30 11.00 13.86
CA ASP A 126 4.42 11.54 12.82
C ASP A 126 3.03 10.89 12.85
N LEU A 127 2.95 9.56 12.88
CA LEU A 127 1.67 8.85 12.88
C LEU A 127 0.85 9.14 14.16
N GLU A 128 1.52 9.22 15.31
CA GLU A 128 0.92 9.61 16.58
C GLU A 128 0.35 11.03 16.51
N GLN A 129 1.14 11.96 15.99
CA GLN A 129 0.72 13.34 15.79
C GLN A 129 -0.42 13.47 14.78
N ARG A 130 -0.46 12.71 13.68
CA ARG A 130 -1.46 12.89 12.62
C ARG A 130 -2.77 12.18 12.90
N TYR A 131 -2.76 10.95 13.42
CA TYR A 131 -3.99 10.17 13.63
C TYR A 131 -3.98 9.26 14.87
N GLY A 132 -3.10 9.51 15.83
CA GLY A 132 -3.15 8.84 17.14
C GLY A 132 -2.45 7.49 17.18
N GLY A 133 -1.52 7.23 16.27
CA GLY A 133 -0.56 6.14 16.34
C GLY A 133 -1.12 4.79 15.90
N ILE A 134 -0.25 3.79 15.85
CA ILE A 134 -0.53 2.47 15.26
C ILE A 134 -0.30 1.35 16.28
N ASP A 135 -1.01 0.24 16.11
CA ASP A 135 -0.86 -0.97 16.93
C ASP A 135 0.10 -1.97 16.25
N SER A 136 0.17 -1.94 14.91
CA SER A 136 1.11 -2.74 14.15
C SER A 136 1.50 -2.10 12.81
N VAL A 137 2.61 -2.56 12.23
CA VAL A 137 3.14 -2.12 10.94
C VAL A 137 3.53 -3.31 10.06
N LEU A 138 3.30 -3.21 8.76
CA LEU A 138 3.86 -4.09 7.74
C LEU A 138 5.06 -3.39 7.08
N LEU A 139 6.25 -3.99 7.20
CA LEU A 139 7.47 -3.49 6.56
C LEU A 139 7.53 -4.00 5.12
N TRP A 140 7.12 -3.16 4.16
CA TRP A 140 7.02 -3.56 2.77
C TRP A 140 8.30 -3.27 1.96
N TYR A 141 9.04 -4.33 1.60
CA TYR A 141 10.32 -4.23 0.86
C TYR A 141 10.37 -4.95 -0.50
N VAL A 142 9.24 -5.52 -0.96
CA VAL A 142 9.21 -6.44 -2.11
C VAL A 142 8.87 -5.72 -3.42
N TYR A 143 7.59 -5.43 -3.64
CA TYR A 143 7.07 -4.65 -4.77
C TYR A 143 7.21 -3.13 -4.50
N PRO A 144 7.41 -2.24 -5.48
CA PRO A 144 7.41 -2.46 -6.93
C PRO A 144 8.74 -2.89 -7.55
N ASN A 145 9.84 -2.87 -6.80
CA ASN A 145 11.18 -3.05 -7.36
C ASN A 145 11.54 -4.52 -7.67
N ILE A 146 10.88 -5.52 -7.07
CA ILE A 146 11.17 -6.93 -7.33
C ILE A 146 11.06 -7.29 -8.82
N GLY A 147 11.99 -8.09 -9.33
CA GLY A 147 12.05 -8.48 -10.73
C GLY A 147 12.82 -7.52 -11.63
N ILE A 148 13.37 -6.42 -11.08
CA ILE A 148 14.41 -5.63 -11.74
C ILE A 148 15.66 -6.49 -12.01
N ASP A 149 15.98 -7.43 -11.11
CA ASP A 149 17.00 -8.46 -11.22
C ASP A 149 16.50 -9.78 -10.61
N ASP A 150 17.37 -10.79 -10.51
CA ASP A 150 17.01 -12.13 -10.05
C ASP A 150 16.89 -12.30 -8.53
N ARG A 151 17.05 -11.24 -7.73
CA ARG A 151 16.78 -11.30 -6.28
C ARG A 151 15.32 -11.64 -6.03
N ASN A 152 15.10 -12.60 -5.13
CA ASN A 152 13.75 -13.00 -4.71
C ASN A 152 13.28 -12.16 -3.50
N GLN A 153 12.02 -12.34 -3.11
CA GLN A 153 11.42 -11.63 -1.97
C GLN A 153 12.23 -11.73 -0.65
N PHE A 154 12.95 -12.83 -0.40
CA PHE A 154 13.76 -13.00 0.81
C PHE A 154 15.15 -12.36 0.71
N ASP A 155 15.73 -12.33 -0.50
CA ASP A 155 16.96 -11.58 -0.76
C ASP A 155 16.74 -10.09 -0.50
N LEU A 156 15.61 -9.54 -0.93
CA LEU A 156 15.27 -8.13 -0.70
C LEU A 156 15.18 -7.77 0.79
N ALA A 157 14.76 -8.70 1.65
CA ALA A 157 14.79 -8.49 3.11
C ALA A 157 16.24 -8.47 3.66
N ARG A 158 17.10 -9.37 3.16
CA ARG A 158 18.51 -9.47 3.57
C ARG A 158 19.37 -8.32 3.05
N ASP A 159 18.93 -7.66 1.99
CA ASP A 159 19.62 -6.55 1.32
C ASP A 159 19.21 -5.16 1.86
N LEU A 160 18.33 -5.12 2.85
CA LEU A 160 18.02 -3.87 3.57
C LEU A 160 19.27 -3.36 4.32
N PRO A 161 19.34 -2.04 4.63
CA PRO A 161 20.48 -1.44 5.33
C PRO A 161 20.87 -2.19 6.61
N GLY A 162 22.14 -2.58 6.73
CA GLY A 162 22.64 -3.37 7.86
C GLY A 162 22.22 -4.85 7.84
N GLY A 163 21.61 -5.32 6.75
CA GLY A 163 21.14 -6.69 6.58
C GLY A 163 20.08 -7.09 7.60
N LEU A 164 20.07 -8.37 7.97
CA LEU A 164 19.10 -8.89 8.95
C LEU A 164 19.28 -8.29 10.35
N ASP A 165 20.50 -7.88 10.72
CA ASP A 165 20.75 -7.24 12.01
C ASP A 165 20.21 -5.80 12.03
N GLY A 166 20.36 -5.05 10.94
CA GLY A 166 19.73 -3.74 10.77
C GLY A 166 18.20 -3.83 10.81
N LEU A 167 17.63 -4.80 10.07
CA LEU A 167 16.17 -5.03 10.09
C LEU A 167 15.68 -5.43 11.48
N ARG A 168 16.40 -6.29 12.20
CA ARG A 168 16.10 -6.66 13.59
C ARG A 168 16.12 -5.43 14.51
N GLY A 169 17.12 -4.56 14.38
CA GLY A 169 17.18 -3.30 15.15
C GLY A 169 15.95 -2.41 14.91
N ALA A 170 15.50 -2.30 13.66
CA ALA A 170 14.26 -1.57 13.35
C ALA A 170 13.02 -2.24 13.98
N VAL A 171 12.93 -3.58 13.97
CA VAL A 171 11.84 -4.31 14.66
C VAL A 171 11.88 -4.06 16.17
N GLU A 172 13.05 -4.09 16.79
CA GLU A 172 13.25 -3.80 18.21
C GLU A 172 12.85 -2.36 18.57
N ASP A 173 13.11 -1.39 17.68
CA ASP A 173 12.65 0.00 17.84
C ASP A 173 11.12 0.11 17.82
N PHE A 174 10.43 -0.60 16.91
CA PHE A 174 8.96 -0.67 16.92
C PHE A 174 8.44 -1.32 18.20
N HIS A 175 9.05 -2.42 18.64
CA HIS A 175 8.70 -3.11 19.88
C HIS A 175 8.90 -2.24 21.12
N ARG A 176 9.94 -1.40 21.16
CA ARG A 176 10.15 -0.42 22.25
C ARG A 176 8.96 0.53 22.39
N ARG A 177 8.28 0.85 21.29
CA ARG A 177 7.08 1.69 21.25
C ARG A 177 5.77 0.90 21.32
N GLY A 178 5.83 -0.41 21.53
CA GLY A 178 4.66 -1.29 21.66
C GLY A 178 3.98 -1.64 20.33
N VAL A 179 4.61 -1.35 19.19
CA VAL A 179 4.07 -1.61 17.84
C VAL A 179 4.53 -2.97 17.35
N ARG A 180 3.59 -3.80 16.89
CA ARG A 180 3.86 -5.15 16.36
C ARG A 180 4.29 -5.09 14.89
N VAL A 181 5.12 -6.03 14.45
CA VAL A 181 5.70 -6.01 13.10
C VAL A 181 5.28 -7.21 12.27
N PHE A 182 4.77 -6.93 11.07
CA PHE A 182 4.51 -7.90 10.01
C PHE A 182 5.59 -7.84 8.92
N LEU A 183 5.91 -9.00 8.34
CA LEU A 183 6.70 -9.10 7.11
C LEU A 183 5.83 -9.60 5.95
N PRO A 184 6.06 -9.14 4.71
CA PRO A 184 5.30 -9.57 3.55
C PRO A 184 5.73 -10.98 3.08
N THR A 185 4.78 -11.75 2.55
CA THR A 185 5.04 -12.94 1.73
C THR A 185 4.16 -12.94 0.49
N MET A 186 4.77 -13.22 -0.68
CA MET A 186 4.11 -13.17 -1.98
C MET A 186 3.95 -14.59 -2.56
N PRO A 187 2.74 -15.06 -2.90
CA PRO A 187 2.53 -16.38 -3.49
C PRO A 187 2.98 -16.44 -4.96
N TRP A 188 3.10 -15.28 -5.61
CA TRP A 188 3.34 -15.17 -7.04
C TRP A 188 4.83 -15.07 -7.41
N ASP A 189 5.73 -14.89 -6.44
CA ASP A 189 7.17 -14.77 -6.69
C ASP A 189 7.83 -16.13 -6.94
N ASN A 190 7.64 -16.67 -8.14
CA ASN A 190 8.21 -17.95 -8.58
C ASN A 190 9.13 -17.80 -9.81
N GLY A 191 9.20 -16.59 -10.37
CA GLY A 191 10.02 -16.23 -11.54
C GLY A 191 11.43 -15.78 -11.23
N THR A 192 11.71 -15.38 -9.99
CA THR A 192 13.05 -14.99 -9.52
C THR A 192 13.86 -16.19 -9.05
N ARG A 193 15.09 -15.95 -8.59
CA ARG A 193 16.02 -16.99 -8.15
C ARG A 193 15.40 -17.85 -7.05
N PRO A 194 15.40 -19.19 -7.19
CA PRO A 194 14.88 -20.06 -6.15
C PRO A 194 15.61 -19.86 -4.81
N GLN A 195 14.85 -19.84 -3.73
CA GLN A 195 15.40 -19.74 -2.37
C GLN A 195 16.15 -21.02 -1.94
N GLY A 196 15.87 -22.16 -2.58
CA GLY A 196 16.51 -23.45 -2.27
C GLY A 196 15.79 -24.28 -1.20
N GLN A 197 14.74 -23.72 -0.59
CA GLN A 197 13.82 -24.38 0.35
C GLN A 197 12.39 -23.89 0.11
N ALA A 198 11.42 -24.38 0.87
CA ALA A 198 10.05 -23.91 0.78
C ALA A 198 9.88 -22.50 1.38
N ASP A 199 8.95 -21.72 0.84
CA ASP A 199 8.74 -20.33 1.25
C ASP A 199 8.33 -20.19 2.72
N TRP A 200 7.58 -21.16 3.27
CA TRP A 200 7.23 -21.15 4.70
C TRP A 200 8.44 -21.36 5.61
N ASP A 201 9.42 -22.18 5.19
CA ASP A 201 10.65 -22.37 5.96
C ASP A 201 11.51 -21.11 5.91
N ALA A 202 11.64 -20.51 4.73
CA ALA A 202 12.38 -19.25 4.56
C ALA A 202 11.74 -18.07 5.30
N ALA A 203 10.40 -17.99 5.29
CA ALA A 203 9.66 -16.99 6.07
C ALA A 203 9.85 -17.21 7.58
N ALA A 204 9.78 -18.46 8.06
CA ALA A 204 10.00 -18.78 9.47
C ALA A 204 11.43 -18.43 9.94
N GLU A 205 12.44 -18.69 9.11
CA GLU A 205 13.82 -18.26 9.37
C GLU A 205 13.95 -16.74 9.46
N LEU A 206 13.35 -16.01 8.51
CA LEU A 206 13.38 -14.55 8.49
C LEU A 206 12.68 -13.96 9.71
N VAL A 207 11.45 -14.42 10.01
CA VAL A 207 10.68 -14.06 11.21
C VAL A 207 11.51 -14.27 12.47
N LYS A 208 12.16 -15.43 12.60
CA LYS A 208 13.01 -15.73 13.76
C LYS A 208 14.23 -14.82 13.84
N ALA A 209 14.87 -14.53 12.70
CA ALA A 209 16.08 -13.72 12.64
C ALA A 209 15.82 -12.28 13.09
N VAL A 210 14.69 -11.69 12.70
CA VAL A 210 14.39 -10.28 13.00
C VAL A 210 13.41 -10.08 14.14
N GLY A 211 12.76 -11.14 14.60
CA GLY A 211 11.81 -11.09 15.72
C GLY A 211 10.42 -10.58 15.35
N ALA A 212 9.99 -10.69 14.08
CA ALA A 212 8.67 -10.24 13.66
C ALA A 212 7.52 -11.01 14.35
N ASP A 213 6.37 -10.35 14.49
CA ASP A 213 5.18 -10.87 15.17
C ASP A 213 4.16 -11.49 14.20
N GLY A 214 4.25 -11.14 12.92
CA GLY A 214 3.25 -11.50 11.91
C GLY A 214 3.79 -11.68 10.50
N LEU A 215 3.01 -12.36 9.65
CA LEU A 215 3.21 -12.42 8.21
C LEU A 215 1.97 -11.89 7.49
N ASN A 216 2.15 -10.92 6.62
CA ASN A 216 1.11 -10.43 5.73
C ASN A 216 1.14 -11.21 4.42
N GLY A 217 0.02 -11.85 4.09
CA GLY A 217 -0.17 -12.61 2.87
C GLY A 217 -0.86 -11.78 1.79
N ASP A 218 -0.15 -10.84 1.19
CA ASP A 218 -0.67 -10.08 0.05
C ASP A 218 -0.98 -11.02 -1.13
N THR A 219 -2.14 -10.85 -1.75
CA THR A 219 -2.72 -11.73 -2.79
C THR A 219 -2.97 -13.19 -2.37
N TYR A 220 -2.74 -13.57 -1.11
CA TYR A 220 -3.15 -14.87 -0.61
C TYR A 220 -4.64 -14.87 -0.28
N ASN A 221 -5.35 -15.85 -0.83
CA ASN A 221 -6.74 -16.16 -0.45
C ASN A 221 -6.79 -17.05 0.81
N GLY A 222 -6.11 -16.58 1.86
CA GLY A 222 -5.73 -17.35 3.03
C GLY A 222 -4.28 -17.84 2.97
N VAL A 223 -3.49 -17.53 4.01
CA VAL A 223 -2.09 -17.98 4.08
C VAL A 223 -2.09 -19.47 4.42
N PRO A 224 -1.33 -20.32 3.71
CA PRO A 224 -1.30 -21.75 3.99
C PRO A 224 -0.86 -22.07 5.43
N ARG A 225 -1.48 -23.10 6.03
CA ARG A 225 -1.15 -23.56 7.39
C ARG A 225 0.35 -23.84 7.60
N ALA A 226 1.05 -24.27 6.55
CA ALA A 226 2.49 -24.54 6.60
C ALA A 226 3.32 -23.35 7.09
N PHE A 227 2.93 -22.09 6.79
CA PHE A 227 3.59 -20.91 7.34
C PHE A 227 3.43 -20.81 8.85
N PHE A 228 2.23 -21.06 9.36
CA PHE A 228 1.95 -21.05 10.79
C PHE A 228 2.75 -22.15 11.51
N ASP A 229 2.68 -23.37 10.98
CA ASP A 229 3.33 -24.54 11.56
C ASP A 229 4.87 -24.40 11.54
N ALA A 230 5.46 -23.86 10.46
CA ALA A 230 6.89 -23.61 10.35
C ALA A 230 7.38 -22.57 11.36
N CYS A 231 6.67 -21.43 11.48
CA CYS A 231 6.96 -20.40 12.47
C CYS A 231 6.82 -20.93 13.91
N ALA A 232 5.78 -21.70 14.20
CA ALA A 232 5.59 -22.35 15.50
C ALA A 232 6.72 -23.35 15.82
N ALA A 233 7.11 -24.18 14.84
CA ALA A 233 8.22 -25.13 14.98
C ALA A 233 9.58 -24.43 15.18
N ALA A 234 9.75 -23.24 14.60
CA ALA A 234 10.92 -22.40 14.82
C ALA A 234 10.96 -21.73 16.21
N GLY A 235 9.91 -21.90 17.02
CA GLY A 235 9.75 -21.30 18.36
C GLY A 235 9.20 -19.87 18.33
N ARG A 236 8.61 -19.44 17.20
CA ARG A 236 8.06 -18.10 17.02
C ARG A 236 6.68 -18.16 16.36
N PRO A 237 5.62 -18.56 17.08
CA PRO A 237 4.25 -18.46 16.57
C PRO A 237 3.94 -17.02 16.14
N VAL A 238 3.29 -16.86 14.98
CA VAL A 238 2.99 -15.54 14.40
C VAL A 238 1.51 -15.41 14.04
N VAL A 239 1.07 -14.17 13.91
CA VAL A 239 -0.22 -13.83 13.31
C VAL A 239 -0.09 -13.88 11.79
N LEU A 240 -0.88 -14.74 11.14
CA LEU A 240 -1.02 -14.72 9.68
C LEU A 240 -2.18 -13.81 9.29
N GLN A 241 -1.93 -12.90 8.35
CA GLN A 241 -2.89 -11.90 7.88
C GLN A 241 -3.03 -11.99 6.34
N PRO A 242 -3.90 -12.85 5.80
CA PRO A 242 -4.20 -12.90 4.37
C PRO A 242 -5.07 -11.72 3.94
N GLU A 243 -5.09 -11.48 2.64
CA GLU A 243 -6.07 -10.58 2.01
C GLU A 243 -7.49 -11.18 2.14
N SER A 244 -8.49 -10.34 2.41
CA SER A 244 -9.79 -10.59 3.08
C SER A 244 -10.66 -11.73 2.56
N THR A 245 -10.27 -12.36 1.47
CA THR A 245 -10.95 -13.49 0.84
C THR A 245 -10.33 -14.81 1.28
N ILE A 246 -10.55 -15.20 2.53
CA ILE A 246 -10.31 -16.59 2.94
C ILE A 246 -11.26 -17.47 2.11
N SER A 247 -10.74 -18.10 1.06
CA SER A 247 -11.55 -18.84 0.08
C SER A 247 -12.05 -20.18 0.63
N ALA A 248 -11.33 -20.73 1.61
CA ALA A 248 -11.71 -21.92 2.34
C ALA A 248 -11.86 -21.54 3.81
N GLU A 249 -13.09 -21.43 4.30
CA GLU A 249 -13.38 -20.82 5.60
C GLU A 249 -12.75 -21.57 6.79
N GLU A 250 -12.37 -22.84 6.62
CA GLU A 250 -11.59 -23.59 7.61
C GLU A 250 -10.22 -22.95 7.92
N GLN A 251 -9.69 -22.11 7.03
CA GLN A 251 -8.43 -21.41 7.27
C GLN A 251 -8.52 -20.32 8.34
N LEU A 252 -9.73 -19.96 8.78
CA LEU A 252 -9.98 -19.12 9.96
C LEU A 252 -9.34 -19.70 11.23
N ILE A 253 -9.11 -21.02 11.27
CA ILE A 253 -8.52 -21.73 12.41
C ILE A 253 -7.06 -21.28 12.66
N TRP A 254 -6.31 -20.86 11.63
CA TRP A 254 -4.89 -20.45 11.79
C TRP A 254 -4.58 -19.04 11.25
N ASN A 255 -5.40 -18.48 10.35
CA ASN A 255 -5.33 -17.07 9.97
C ASN A 255 -6.16 -16.24 10.98
N VAL A 256 -5.59 -15.96 12.14
CA VAL A 256 -6.32 -15.30 13.25
C VAL A 256 -6.58 -13.80 13.03
N GLN A 257 -6.07 -13.22 11.95
CA GLN A 257 -6.33 -11.87 11.47
C GLN A 257 -6.49 -11.90 9.95
N SER A 258 -7.06 -10.85 9.34
CA SER A 258 -7.02 -10.63 7.89
C SER A 258 -6.94 -9.13 7.58
N TRP A 259 -6.78 -8.77 6.30
CA TRP A 259 -6.89 -7.39 5.84
C TRP A 259 -7.75 -7.31 4.59
N GLY A 260 -8.58 -6.28 4.43
CA GLY A 260 -9.57 -6.20 3.34
C GLY A 260 -9.56 -4.89 2.58
N LYS A 261 -10.21 -4.84 1.42
CA LYS A 261 -10.17 -3.67 0.50
C LYS A 261 -11.58 -3.23 0.09
N LYS A 262 -11.75 -1.92 -0.12
CA LYS A 262 -12.96 -1.25 -0.67
C LYS A 262 -14.27 -1.59 0.06
N ALA A 263 -14.66 -0.79 1.06
CA ALA A 263 -15.87 -1.07 1.81
C ALA A 263 -17.08 -0.86 0.88
N PRO A 264 -18.15 -1.67 1.00
CA PRO A 264 -19.32 -1.54 0.13
C PRO A 264 -20.08 -0.24 0.46
N ASN A 265 -20.03 0.73 -0.46
CA ASN A 265 -20.64 2.04 -0.26
C ASN A 265 -22.18 2.00 -0.43
N GLU A 266 -22.86 1.52 0.61
CA GLU A 266 -24.32 1.38 0.65
C GLU A 266 -24.95 2.27 1.73
N ALA A 267 -26.26 2.54 1.62
CA ALA A 267 -26.99 3.33 2.61
C ALA A 267 -27.00 2.64 3.99
N VAL A 268 -27.19 1.32 4.00
CA VAL A 268 -27.10 0.47 5.20
C VAL A 268 -25.66 -0.02 5.34
N PRO A 269 -24.97 0.24 6.47
CA PRO A 269 -23.61 -0.26 6.69
C PRO A 269 -23.58 -1.79 6.66
N PRO A 270 -22.70 -2.45 5.89
CA PRO A 270 -22.64 -3.91 5.82
C PRO A 270 -21.97 -4.54 7.05
N VAL A 271 -22.30 -5.81 7.32
CA VAL A 271 -21.73 -6.61 8.42
C VAL A 271 -20.50 -7.40 7.94
N ALA A 272 -19.40 -7.30 8.68
CA ALA A 272 -18.17 -8.03 8.42
C ALA A 272 -18.35 -9.55 8.69
N LYS A 273 -18.33 -10.37 7.63
CA LYS A 273 -18.55 -11.82 7.71
C LYS A 273 -17.59 -12.56 8.66
N PHE A 274 -16.28 -12.34 8.55
CA PHE A 274 -15.31 -13.07 9.38
C PHE A 274 -15.35 -12.62 10.84
N LYS A 275 -15.64 -11.34 11.08
CA LYS A 275 -15.96 -10.82 12.41
C LYS A 275 -17.21 -11.48 12.98
N TRP A 276 -18.23 -11.73 12.16
CA TRP A 276 -19.45 -12.40 12.62
C TRP A 276 -19.20 -13.86 12.98
N LEU A 277 -18.47 -14.60 12.13
CA LEU A 277 -18.09 -15.99 12.38
C LEU A 277 -17.26 -16.11 13.66
N GLU A 278 -16.26 -15.24 13.82
CA GLU A 278 -15.38 -15.19 14.98
C GLU A 278 -15.11 -13.72 15.39
N PRO A 279 -15.83 -13.18 16.39
CA PRO A 279 -15.70 -11.80 16.88
C PRO A 279 -14.30 -11.39 17.32
N ARG A 280 -13.43 -12.34 17.68
CA ARG A 280 -12.02 -12.07 17.97
C ARG A 280 -11.16 -11.92 16.71
N HIS A 281 -11.65 -12.30 15.53
CA HIS A 281 -10.94 -12.13 14.27
C HIS A 281 -10.93 -10.67 13.85
N MET A 282 -9.75 -10.05 13.95
CA MET A 282 -9.53 -8.68 13.53
C MET A 282 -9.35 -8.61 12.00
N ILE A 283 -10.02 -7.64 11.39
CA ILE A 283 -9.91 -7.36 9.95
C ILE A 283 -9.39 -5.93 9.84
N ASN A 284 -8.22 -5.73 9.21
CA ASN A 284 -7.71 -4.39 8.95
C ASN A 284 -8.11 -3.94 7.54
N TYR A 285 -9.07 -3.02 7.45
CA TYR A 285 -9.65 -2.61 6.18
C TYR A 285 -8.90 -1.43 5.55
N GLU A 286 -8.64 -1.46 4.24
CA GLU A 286 -7.99 -0.38 3.49
C GLU A 286 -8.82 0.15 2.32
N ASN A 287 -8.54 1.41 2.02
CA ASN A 287 -8.89 2.05 0.76
C ASN A 287 -7.73 2.96 0.33
N ARG A 288 -6.63 2.33 -0.08
CA ARG A 288 -5.33 2.95 -0.41
C ARG A 288 -5.44 3.98 -1.53
N TRP A 289 -6.46 3.89 -2.38
CA TRP A 289 -6.70 4.82 -3.49
C TRP A 289 -7.84 5.81 -3.22
N GLY A 290 -8.60 5.62 -2.13
CA GLY A 290 -9.63 6.56 -1.69
C GLY A 290 -9.00 7.90 -1.32
N ARG A 291 -9.66 9.00 -1.70
CA ARG A 291 -9.30 10.37 -1.29
C ARG A 291 -10.23 10.93 -0.21
N GLU A 292 -11.37 10.28 -0.03
CA GLU A 292 -12.26 10.40 1.13
C GLU A 292 -12.39 8.98 1.70
N ARG A 293 -12.21 8.82 3.01
CA ARG A 293 -12.29 7.50 3.68
C ARG A 293 -13.38 7.42 4.72
N ASN A 294 -14.24 8.42 4.81
CA ASN A 294 -15.35 8.45 5.77
C ASN A 294 -16.19 7.15 5.72
N HIS A 295 -16.49 6.63 4.52
CA HIS A 295 -17.21 5.38 4.39
C HIS A 295 -16.46 4.18 4.99
N ASP A 296 -15.17 4.04 4.70
CA ASP A 296 -14.34 2.96 5.24
C ASP A 296 -14.22 3.09 6.77
N LEU A 297 -14.07 4.31 7.28
CA LEU A 297 -14.01 4.60 8.71
C LEU A 297 -15.34 4.30 9.43
N GLN A 298 -16.48 4.58 8.80
CA GLN A 298 -17.78 4.17 9.33
C GLN A 298 -17.95 2.65 9.32
N TYR A 299 -17.46 1.97 8.28
CA TYR A 299 -17.52 0.51 8.18
C TYR A 299 -16.74 -0.16 9.31
N ILE A 300 -15.50 0.27 9.56
CA ILE A 300 -14.67 -0.33 10.61
C ILE A 300 -15.27 -0.07 12.00
N PHE A 301 -15.76 1.14 12.25
CA PHE A 301 -16.31 1.54 13.54
C PHE A 301 -17.64 0.83 13.82
N PHE A 302 -18.50 0.71 12.81
CA PHE A 302 -19.76 -0.04 12.92
C PHE A 302 -19.51 -1.52 13.23
N ASN A 303 -18.44 -2.11 12.70
CA ASN A 303 -18.14 -3.54 12.90
C ASN A 303 -17.20 -3.83 14.09
N GLY A 304 -16.57 -2.81 14.69
CA GLY A 304 -15.54 -3.00 15.72
C GLY A 304 -14.33 -3.77 15.17
N VAL A 305 -13.90 -3.40 13.97
CA VAL A 305 -12.72 -3.95 13.28
C VAL A 305 -11.72 -2.84 12.98
N GLY A 306 -10.51 -3.17 12.52
CA GLY A 306 -9.43 -2.20 12.37
C GLY A 306 -9.36 -1.54 10.99
N TYR A 307 -8.59 -0.47 10.92
CA TYR A 307 -8.14 0.16 9.68
C TYR A 307 -6.73 -0.29 9.31
N ASN A 308 -6.44 -0.38 8.01
CA ASN A 308 -5.10 -0.46 7.46
C ASN A 308 -4.75 0.90 6.81
N ALA A 309 -3.98 1.71 7.53
CA ALA A 309 -3.48 2.99 7.08
C ALA A 309 -2.35 2.78 6.06
N TRP A 310 -2.65 3.03 4.79
CA TRP A 310 -1.71 2.92 3.70
C TRP A 310 -1.62 4.23 2.92
N GLU A 311 -0.64 5.05 3.28
CA GLU A 311 -0.47 6.41 2.73
C GLU A 311 0.65 6.47 1.70
N ASN A 312 1.75 5.75 1.90
CA ASN A 312 2.78 5.58 0.88
C ASN A 312 2.46 4.37 0.00
N VAL A 313 1.71 4.59 -1.08
CA VAL A 313 1.25 3.53 -1.99
C VAL A 313 2.25 3.42 -3.13
N TRP A 314 3.23 2.53 -3.02
CA TRP A 314 4.22 2.29 -4.09
C TRP A 314 5.03 3.55 -4.47
N GLY A 315 5.36 4.40 -3.49
CA GLY A 315 6.02 5.69 -3.73
C GLY A 315 5.08 6.79 -4.21
N ILE A 316 3.77 6.62 -4.00
CA ILE A 316 2.72 7.62 -4.23
C ILE A 316 2.14 8.01 -2.88
N TRP A 317 2.30 9.27 -2.50
CA TRP A 317 1.77 9.77 -1.23
C TRP A 317 0.27 10.08 -1.34
N ASN A 318 -0.56 9.21 -0.79
CA ASN A 318 -2.01 9.37 -0.66
C ASN A 318 -2.43 9.50 0.81
N GLN A 319 -2.05 10.61 1.43
CA GLN A 319 -2.31 10.89 2.84
C GLN A 319 -3.80 10.83 3.22
N LEU A 320 -4.09 10.48 4.46
CA LEU A 320 -5.36 10.78 5.12
C LEU A 320 -5.57 12.29 5.15
N THR A 321 -6.80 12.72 4.83
CA THR A 321 -7.20 14.12 5.00
C THR A 321 -7.21 14.47 6.49
N PRO A 322 -7.05 15.76 6.88
CA PRO A 322 -7.18 16.15 8.29
C PRO A 322 -8.46 15.63 8.96
N ARG A 323 -9.58 15.61 8.24
CA ARG A 323 -10.86 15.07 8.74
C ARG A 323 -10.84 13.54 8.91
N ASP A 324 -10.32 12.80 7.94
CA ASP A 324 -10.21 11.34 8.05
C ASP A 324 -9.23 10.94 9.17
N ALA A 325 -8.12 11.67 9.31
CA ALA A 325 -7.12 11.44 10.33
C ALA A 325 -7.66 11.68 11.74
N GLU A 326 -8.43 12.76 11.95
CA GLU A 326 -9.12 13.01 13.22
C GLU A 326 -10.21 11.96 13.50
N SER A 327 -10.94 11.54 12.48
CA SER A 327 -11.95 10.49 12.61
C SER A 327 -11.32 9.17 13.07
N LEU A 328 -10.23 8.74 12.42
CA LEU A 328 -9.48 7.53 12.80
C LEU A 328 -8.91 7.64 14.22
N ARG A 329 -8.39 8.82 14.61
CA ARG A 329 -7.89 9.07 15.97
C ARG A 329 -8.96 8.82 17.03
N ARG A 330 -10.18 9.34 16.82
CA ARG A 330 -11.30 9.18 17.76
C ARG A 330 -11.82 7.75 17.79
N ILE A 331 -11.97 7.12 16.62
CA ILE A 331 -12.35 5.71 16.49
C ILE A 331 -11.37 4.82 17.27
N ALA A 332 -10.07 4.94 16.98
CA ALA A 332 -9.04 4.13 17.63
C ALA A 332 -8.96 4.38 19.13
N ALA A 333 -9.22 5.61 19.61
CA ALA A 333 -9.29 5.89 21.04
C ALA A 333 -10.42 5.11 21.74
N ILE A 334 -11.62 5.09 21.15
CA ILE A 334 -12.77 4.32 21.65
C ILE A 334 -12.46 2.82 21.61
N GLU A 335 -12.00 2.31 20.47
CA GLU A 335 -11.76 0.89 20.28
C GLU A 335 -10.64 0.37 21.20
N ARG A 336 -9.56 1.12 21.42
CA ARG A 336 -8.49 0.75 22.36
C ARG A 336 -8.97 0.74 23.81
N GLN A 337 -9.79 1.71 24.22
CA GLN A 337 -10.36 1.77 25.57
C GLN A 337 -11.32 0.60 25.83
N PHE A 338 -12.12 0.23 24.83
CA PHE A 338 -13.16 -0.80 24.95
C PHE A 338 -12.84 -2.07 24.15
N ALA A 339 -11.56 -2.40 24.00
CA ALA A 339 -11.11 -3.49 23.13
C ALA A 339 -11.73 -4.84 23.50
N ALA A 340 -11.98 -5.08 24.79
CA ALA A 340 -12.65 -6.29 25.26
C ALA A 340 -14.10 -6.39 24.74
N ALA A 341 -14.82 -5.27 24.65
CA ALA A 341 -16.17 -5.23 24.10
C ALA A 341 -16.16 -5.44 22.59
N MET A 342 -15.17 -4.88 21.87
CA MET A 342 -15.06 -5.03 20.42
C MET A 342 -14.96 -6.50 19.99
N VAL A 343 -14.45 -7.40 20.84
CA VAL A 343 -14.37 -8.84 20.57
C VAL A 343 -15.42 -9.68 21.30
N SER A 344 -16.48 -9.05 21.80
CA SER A 344 -17.58 -9.73 22.47
C SER A 344 -18.22 -10.78 21.55
N MET A 345 -18.34 -12.00 22.07
CA MET A 345 -19.04 -13.09 21.37
C MET A 345 -20.55 -12.83 21.23
N ALA A 346 -21.07 -11.87 21.99
CA ALA A 346 -22.45 -11.42 21.98
C ALA A 346 -22.65 -10.12 21.18
N TRP A 347 -21.67 -9.73 20.35
CA TRP A 347 -21.81 -8.64 19.39
C TRP A 347 -23.10 -8.79 18.57
N ARG A 348 -23.84 -7.69 18.43
CA ARG A 348 -25.08 -7.61 17.65
C ARG A 348 -25.02 -6.36 16.76
N PRO A 349 -24.86 -6.50 15.43
CA PRO A 349 -25.05 -5.39 14.51
C PRO A 349 -26.54 -5.02 14.41
N TYR A 350 -26.82 -3.82 13.92
CA TYR A 350 -28.17 -3.27 13.76
C TYR A 350 -28.97 -3.27 15.07
N GLU A 351 -28.37 -2.73 16.13
CA GLU A 351 -29.13 -2.29 17.30
C GLU A 351 -30.17 -1.25 16.87
N ARG A 352 -31.42 -1.45 17.33
CA ARG A 352 -32.54 -0.60 16.94
C ARG A 352 -32.32 0.81 17.44
N THR A 353 -32.20 1.74 16.50
CA THR A 353 -32.15 3.18 16.73
C THR A 353 -33.55 3.79 16.65
N LEU A 354 -33.71 5.01 17.16
CA LEU A 354 -34.96 5.76 17.13
C LEU A 354 -35.07 6.67 15.89
N GLN A 355 -33.94 6.93 15.24
CA GLN A 355 -33.85 7.78 14.04
C GLN A 355 -33.54 6.91 12.82
N HIS A 356 -34.36 7.03 11.78
CA HIS A 356 -34.10 6.39 10.50
C HIS A 356 -32.75 6.86 9.94
N GLY A 357 -31.96 5.97 9.32
CA GLY A 357 -30.65 6.30 8.73
C GLY A 357 -29.50 6.46 9.74
N VAL A 358 -29.78 6.33 11.04
CA VAL A 358 -28.75 6.13 12.07
C VAL A 358 -28.66 4.64 12.37
N PHE A 359 -27.46 4.08 12.32
CA PHE A 359 -27.24 2.64 12.55
C PHE A 359 -26.33 2.45 13.74
N ALA A 360 -26.60 1.42 14.56
CA ALA A 360 -25.82 1.11 15.74
C ALA A 360 -25.40 -0.36 15.79
N SER A 361 -24.24 -0.63 16.35
CA SER A 361 -23.78 -1.97 16.72
C SER A 361 -23.59 -2.05 18.22
N ARG A 362 -24.10 -3.12 18.84
CA ARG A 362 -24.03 -3.36 20.28
C ARG A 362 -22.92 -4.37 20.61
N PHE A 363 -22.06 -3.98 21.54
CA PHE A 363 -20.92 -4.75 22.03
C PHE A 363 -21.04 -4.95 23.55
N PRO A 364 -21.74 -6.01 24.01
CA PRO A 364 -22.02 -6.21 25.43
C PRO A 364 -20.93 -7.03 26.12
N LEU A 365 -20.64 -6.66 27.37
CA LEU A 365 -19.96 -7.46 28.38
C LEU A 365 -20.84 -7.52 29.64
N ASP A 366 -20.39 -8.25 30.67
CA ASP A 366 -21.15 -8.41 31.92
C ASP A 366 -21.27 -7.08 32.67
N ASP A 367 -20.20 -6.30 32.75
CA ASP A 367 -20.13 -5.07 33.55
C ASP A 367 -20.56 -3.81 32.77
N TYR A 368 -20.51 -3.85 31.45
CA TYR A 368 -20.84 -2.70 30.61
C TYR A 368 -21.21 -3.09 29.18
N THR A 369 -21.89 -2.20 28.48
CA THR A 369 -22.16 -2.35 27.04
C THR A 369 -21.75 -1.08 26.31
N VAL A 370 -21.11 -1.25 25.15
CA VAL A 370 -20.76 -0.16 24.23
C VAL A 370 -21.63 -0.26 22.98
N TRP A 371 -22.08 0.88 22.47
CA TRP A 371 -22.70 0.99 21.15
C TRP A 371 -21.89 1.92 20.28
N ASN A 372 -21.54 1.46 19.08
CA ASN A 372 -20.94 2.30 18.04
C ASN A 372 -22.04 2.69 17.07
N LEU A 373 -22.19 3.99 16.80
CA LEU A 373 -23.22 4.54 15.93
C LEU A 373 -22.61 5.25 14.73
N VAL A 374 -23.31 5.19 13.60
CA VAL A 374 -22.98 5.95 12.39
C VAL A 374 -24.22 6.66 11.87
N ASN A 375 -24.06 7.94 11.55
CA ASN A 375 -25.07 8.73 10.85
C ASN A 375 -24.82 8.59 9.34
N ARG A 376 -25.79 8.06 8.59
CA ARG A 376 -25.69 7.90 7.14
C ARG A 376 -26.32 9.05 6.36
N HIS A 377 -26.87 10.05 7.05
CA HIS A 377 -27.38 11.27 6.43
C HIS A 377 -26.27 12.24 6.06
N GLU A 378 -26.57 13.11 5.11
CA GLU A 378 -25.73 14.25 4.73
C GLU A 378 -25.99 15.49 5.60
N TYR A 379 -26.82 15.35 6.64
CA TYR A 379 -27.17 16.40 7.59
C TYR A 379 -27.06 15.90 9.03
N ASP A 380 -26.96 16.83 9.98
CA ASP A 380 -26.87 16.56 11.41
C ASP A 380 -28.20 16.00 11.94
N VAL A 381 -28.12 15.06 12.88
CA VAL A 381 -29.28 14.48 13.57
C VAL A 381 -29.14 14.75 15.07
N ASP A 382 -30.22 15.17 15.74
CA ASP A 382 -30.24 15.47 17.17
C ASP A 382 -31.50 14.90 17.83
N GLY A 383 -31.55 14.88 19.16
CA GLY A 383 -32.65 14.35 19.96
C GLY A 383 -32.45 12.88 20.35
N GLU A 384 -33.55 12.15 20.55
CA GLU A 384 -33.55 10.76 21.01
C GLU A 384 -32.98 9.82 19.91
N GLN A 385 -31.90 9.10 20.22
CA GLN A 385 -31.16 8.25 19.26
C GLN A 385 -31.31 6.76 19.56
N LEU A 386 -31.25 6.37 20.84
CA LEU A 386 -31.25 4.98 21.28
C LEU A 386 -32.19 4.79 22.47
N ALA A 387 -32.94 3.70 22.47
CA ALA A 387 -33.64 3.22 23.65
C ALA A 387 -33.05 1.86 24.03
N VAL A 388 -32.45 1.74 25.21
CA VAL A 388 -31.78 0.50 25.67
C VAL A 388 -32.37 0.00 26.98
N PRO A 389 -32.26 -1.29 27.34
CA PRO A 389 -32.70 -1.77 28.65
C PRO A 389 -32.06 -0.97 29.79
N HIS A 390 -32.86 -0.57 30.77
CA HIS A 390 -32.38 0.17 31.94
C HIS A 390 -32.29 -0.73 33.18
N VAL A 391 -31.23 -0.54 33.96
CA VAL A 391 -31.07 -1.11 35.28
C VAL A 391 -30.84 0.05 36.24
N GLU A 392 -31.58 0.06 37.36
CA GLU A 392 -31.47 1.10 38.40
C GLU A 392 -30.01 1.25 38.85
N GLY A 393 -29.50 2.50 38.87
CA GLY A 393 -28.11 2.81 39.22
C GLY A 393 -27.09 2.66 38.07
N ALA A 394 -27.52 2.29 36.86
CA ALA A 394 -26.65 2.30 35.68
C ALA A 394 -26.28 3.75 35.28
N ARG A 395 -25.06 3.92 34.75
CA ARG A 395 -24.55 5.22 34.28
C ARG A 395 -24.35 5.18 32.77
N TYR A 396 -24.65 6.29 32.10
CA TYR A 396 -24.59 6.40 30.65
C TYR A 396 -23.63 7.51 30.24
N PHE A 397 -22.86 7.28 29.18
CA PHE A 397 -21.89 8.23 28.67
C PHE A 397 -21.92 8.25 27.14
N ASP A 398 -21.76 9.43 26.57
CA ASP A 398 -21.39 9.62 25.19
C ASP A 398 -19.87 9.46 25.08
N THR A 399 -19.42 8.35 24.51
CA THR A 399 -17.99 8.05 24.37
C THR A 399 -17.36 8.79 23.19
N TRP A 400 -18.14 9.37 22.29
CA TRP A 400 -17.64 10.19 21.17
C TRP A 400 -17.34 11.61 21.63
N HIS A 401 -18.20 12.19 22.47
CA HIS A 401 -18.03 13.54 23.01
C HIS A 401 -17.43 13.59 24.43
N GLY A 402 -17.29 12.45 25.10
CA GLY A 402 -16.67 12.37 26.42
C GLY A 402 -17.50 12.99 27.55
N VAL A 403 -18.83 12.87 27.47
CA VAL A 403 -19.77 13.49 28.42
C VAL A 403 -20.72 12.46 29.02
N ALA A 404 -21.22 12.72 30.23
CA ALA A 404 -22.27 11.90 30.83
C ALA A 404 -23.62 12.17 30.14
N LEU A 405 -24.45 11.13 30.02
CA LEU A 405 -25.81 11.21 29.49
C LEU A 405 -26.82 11.00 30.61
N GLU A 406 -27.85 11.84 30.65
CA GLU A 406 -29.01 11.70 31.53
C GLU A 406 -30.17 11.11 30.72
N PRO A 407 -30.43 9.79 30.81
CA PRO A 407 -31.50 9.18 30.04
C PRO A 407 -32.88 9.55 30.57
N ARG A 408 -33.85 9.63 29.67
CA ARG A 408 -35.27 9.57 30.06
C ARG A 408 -35.65 8.11 30.28
N ILE A 409 -36.06 7.76 31.50
CA ILE A 409 -36.48 6.39 31.81
C ILE A 409 -37.96 6.21 31.51
N GLU A 410 -38.29 5.29 30.62
CA GLU A 410 -39.66 4.98 30.24
C GLU A 410 -39.82 3.48 30.00
N ASN A 411 -40.83 2.86 30.63
CA ASN A 411 -41.15 1.43 30.47
C ASN A 411 -39.94 0.49 30.64
N GLY A 412 -39.08 0.77 31.63
CA GLY A 412 -37.88 -0.02 31.92
C GLY A 412 -36.75 0.15 30.90
N ARG A 413 -36.80 1.18 30.05
CA ARG A 413 -35.76 1.52 29.08
C ARG A 413 -35.18 2.90 29.37
N ALA A 414 -33.89 3.05 29.09
CA ALA A 414 -33.18 4.32 29.09
C ALA A 414 -33.19 4.86 27.65
N ILE A 415 -33.88 5.99 27.46
CA ILE A 415 -33.95 6.71 26.19
C ILE A 415 -32.86 7.78 26.22
N LEU A 416 -31.91 7.66 25.29
CA LEU A 416 -30.67 8.41 25.24
C LEU A 416 -30.74 9.42 24.09
N SER A 417 -30.47 10.68 24.42
CA SER A 417 -30.48 11.79 23.47
C SER A 417 -29.09 12.41 23.34
N PHE A 418 -28.64 12.60 22.11
CA PHE A 418 -27.37 13.24 21.77
C PHE A 418 -27.34 13.57 20.26
N ALA A 419 -26.47 14.49 19.89
CA ALA A 419 -26.30 14.93 18.50
C ALA A 419 -25.28 14.07 17.74
N LEU A 420 -25.49 13.91 16.44
CA LEU A 420 -24.63 13.24 15.48
C LEU A 420 -24.41 14.15 14.27
N GLU A 421 -23.15 14.50 13.99
CA GLU A 421 -22.79 15.26 12.78
C GLU A 421 -23.21 14.52 11.49
N ALA A 422 -23.42 15.26 10.41
CA ALA A 422 -23.59 14.73 9.06
C ALA A 422 -22.45 13.78 8.68
N ARG A 423 -22.80 12.57 8.21
CA ARG A 423 -21.86 11.47 7.96
C ARG A 423 -20.93 11.18 9.16
N GLY A 424 -21.42 11.50 10.36
CA GLY A 424 -20.67 11.44 11.61
C GLY A 424 -20.73 10.08 12.29
N PHE A 425 -20.15 10.06 13.48
CA PHE A 425 -19.99 8.90 14.33
C PHE A 425 -20.56 9.23 15.71
N GLY A 426 -21.00 8.21 16.44
CA GLY A 426 -21.43 8.34 17.82
C GLY A 426 -21.05 7.12 18.64
N GLY A 427 -21.00 7.28 19.96
CA GLY A 427 -20.65 6.19 20.84
C GLY A 427 -21.39 6.31 22.15
N VAL A 428 -21.95 5.20 22.65
CA VAL A 428 -22.63 5.14 23.95
C VAL A 428 -21.98 4.06 24.79
N LEU A 429 -21.72 4.38 26.06
CA LEU A 429 -21.38 3.42 27.10
C LEU A 429 -22.52 3.38 28.12
N ALA A 430 -23.05 2.19 28.40
CA ALA A 430 -23.85 1.93 29.59
C ALA A 430 -23.01 1.09 30.57
N LEU A 431 -22.78 1.63 31.76
CA LEU A 431 -22.00 1.01 32.82
C LEU A 431 -22.94 0.49 33.90
N ALA A 432 -22.81 -0.79 34.25
CA ALA A 432 -23.66 -1.42 35.25
C ALA A 432 -23.52 -0.77 36.65
N PRO A 433 -24.52 -0.91 37.53
CA PRO A 433 -24.44 -0.41 38.89
C PRO A 433 -23.22 -0.98 39.62
N GLY A 434 -22.38 -0.11 40.18
CA GLY A 434 -21.16 -0.50 40.91
C GLY A 434 -19.98 -0.94 40.02
N ALA A 435 -20.16 -1.05 38.70
CA ALA A 435 -19.07 -1.36 37.80
C ALA A 435 -18.15 -0.14 37.58
N ALA A 436 -16.88 -0.43 37.31
CA ALA A 436 -15.83 0.53 37.00
C ALA A 436 -15.01 0.05 35.80
N ILE A 437 -14.50 1.00 35.01
CA ILE A 437 -13.60 0.73 33.89
C ILE A 437 -12.32 1.53 34.15
N ASP A 438 -11.18 0.84 34.15
CA ASP A 438 -9.89 1.48 34.36
C ASP A 438 -9.63 2.57 33.30
N GLY A 439 -9.22 3.75 33.77
CA GLY A 439 -8.91 4.89 32.90
C GLY A 439 -10.12 5.61 32.29
N LEU A 440 -11.36 5.22 32.61
CA LEU A 440 -12.56 5.79 31.98
C LEU A 440 -12.64 7.32 32.08
N GLU A 441 -12.35 7.90 33.25
CA GLU A 441 -12.41 9.35 33.44
C GLU A 441 -11.38 10.09 32.57
N ALA A 442 -10.16 9.56 32.48
CA ALA A 442 -9.10 10.12 31.63
C ALA A 442 -9.47 9.98 30.14
N PHE A 443 -10.04 8.84 29.75
CA PHE A 443 -10.56 8.63 28.40
C PHE A 443 -11.67 9.63 28.05
N LEU A 444 -12.69 9.79 28.90
CA LEU A 444 -13.77 10.74 28.67
C LEU A 444 -13.26 12.18 28.61
N ALA A 445 -12.29 12.54 29.45
CA ALA A 445 -11.64 13.85 29.38
C ALA A 445 -10.93 14.08 28.04
N ARG A 446 -10.18 13.09 27.55
CA ARG A 446 -9.52 13.14 26.24
C ARG A 446 -10.54 13.24 25.10
N MET A 447 -11.61 12.44 25.12
CA MET A 447 -12.63 12.50 24.07
C MET A 447 -13.34 13.85 24.04
N ARG A 448 -13.58 14.47 25.20
CA ARG A 448 -14.12 15.82 25.29
C ARG A 448 -13.17 16.89 24.73
N GLU A 449 -11.87 16.74 24.95
CA GLU A 449 -10.87 17.62 24.34
C GLU A 449 -10.84 17.50 22.81
N LEU A 450 -10.82 16.26 22.29
CA LEU A 450 -10.88 16.02 20.85
C LEU A 450 -12.17 16.57 20.23
N ALA A 451 -13.32 16.28 20.86
CA ALA A 451 -14.63 16.68 20.39
C ALA A 451 -14.92 18.19 20.52
N ALA A 452 -14.06 18.96 21.20
CA ALA A 452 -14.20 20.42 21.26
C ALA A 452 -14.14 21.07 19.88
N THR A 453 -13.49 20.42 18.90
CA THR A 453 -13.54 20.78 17.49
C THR A 453 -14.42 19.78 16.74
N PRO A 454 -15.52 20.20 16.09
CA PRO A 454 -16.36 19.28 15.32
C PRO A 454 -15.60 18.74 14.10
N LEU A 455 -15.91 17.52 13.65
CA LEU A 455 -15.23 16.91 12.50
C LEU A 455 -15.38 17.75 11.22
N SER A 456 -16.53 18.41 11.05
CA SER A 456 -16.82 19.33 9.95
C SER A 456 -15.88 20.55 9.88
N ALA A 457 -15.19 20.92 10.96
CA ALA A 457 -14.20 21.99 10.95
C ALA A 457 -12.83 21.57 10.38
N TYR A 458 -12.56 20.26 10.30
CA TYR A 458 -11.35 19.73 9.67
C TYR A 458 -11.54 19.63 8.16
N SER A 459 -10.49 19.95 7.41
CA SER A 459 -10.55 19.82 5.94
C SER A 459 -10.69 18.36 5.51
N ALA A 460 -11.65 18.11 4.63
CA ALA A 460 -11.78 16.86 3.88
C ALA A 460 -11.10 16.93 2.50
N GLU A 461 -10.36 18.00 2.21
CA GLU A 461 -9.69 18.21 0.93
C GLU A 461 -8.39 17.39 0.88
N TRP A 462 -8.32 16.45 -0.05
CA TRP A 462 -7.08 15.75 -0.37
C TRP A 462 -6.16 16.60 -1.26
N LYS A 463 -4.85 16.56 -0.98
CA LYS A 463 -3.83 17.29 -1.75
C LYS A 463 -2.66 16.38 -2.13
N PRO A 464 -2.17 16.43 -3.38
CA PRO A 464 -0.97 15.70 -3.78
C PRO A 464 0.27 16.29 -3.12
N LEU A 465 1.21 15.43 -2.73
CA LEU A 465 2.50 15.89 -2.22
C LEU A 465 3.35 16.48 -3.37
N PRO A 466 3.90 17.69 -3.21
CA PRO A 466 4.82 18.26 -4.19
C PRO A 466 6.12 17.45 -4.29
N GLN A 467 6.51 17.06 -5.50
CA GLN A 467 7.80 16.40 -5.78
C GLN A 467 8.79 17.32 -6.49
N GLN A 468 10.06 17.27 -6.13
CA GLN A 468 11.11 18.04 -6.78
C GLN A 468 11.96 17.14 -7.67
N LEU A 469 12.39 17.67 -8.80
CA LEU A 469 13.45 17.06 -9.59
C LEU A 469 14.80 17.44 -8.98
N ARG A 470 15.63 16.46 -8.65
CA ARG A 470 17.02 16.71 -8.25
C ARG A 470 17.77 17.37 -9.42
N PRO A 471 18.39 18.54 -9.21
CA PRO A 471 19.14 19.20 -10.27
C PRO A 471 20.31 18.32 -10.75
N ILE A 472 20.46 18.24 -12.07
CA ILE A 472 21.69 17.73 -12.70
C ILE A 472 22.48 18.96 -13.14
N ALA A 473 23.65 19.18 -12.54
CA ALA A 473 24.49 20.32 -12.88
C ALA A 473 25.06 20.17 -14.29
N ALA A 474 25.08 21.28 -15.05
CA ALA A 474 25.72 21.34 -16.36
C ALA A 474 27.23 21.08 -16.23
N THR A 475 27.80 20.40 -17.23
CA THR A 475 29.24 20.24 -17.38
C THR A 475 29.84 21.52 -17.99
N PRO A 476 31.17 21.71 -17.90
CA PRO A 476 31.85 22.61 -18.82
C PRO A 476 31.54 22.22 -20.27
N SER A 477 31.23 23.20 -21.12
CA SER A 477 30.91 22.95 -22.52
C SER A 477 32.13 22.42 -23.28
N ALA A 478 31.95 21.36 -24.08
CA ALA A 478 32.99 20.83 -24.96
C ALA A 478 32.78 21.33 -26.41
N ALA A 479 33.84 21.79 -27.09
CA ALA A 479 33.72 22.25 -28.47
C ALA A 479 33.59 21.11 -29.50
N SER A 480 33.98 19.89 -29.12
CA SER A 480 33.98 18.68 -29.95
C SER A 480 33.62 17.48 -29.10
N ALA A 481 33.07 16.43 -29.73
CA ALA A 481 32.69 15.22 -29.03
C ALA A 481 33.90 14.61 -28.30
N PRO A 482 33.80 14.41 -26.97
CA PRO A 482 34.78 13.61 -26.24
C PRO A 482 34.86 12.19 -26.80
N GLU A 483 35.97 11.51 -26.53
CA GLU A 483 36.16 10.12 -26.97
C GLU A 483 35.00 9.23 -26.50
N GLY A 484 34.46 8.43 -27.43
CA GLY A 484 33.33 7.54 -27.15
C GLY A 484 31.95 8.23 -27.11
N MET A 485 31.86 9.53 -27.37
CA MET A 485 30.59 10.26 -27.43
C MET A 485 30.15 10.63 -28.85
N VAL A 486 28.85 10.85 -29.01
CA VAL A 486 28.18 11.25 -30.25
C VAL A 486 27.62 12.66 -30.09
N ALA A 487 27.77 13.49 -31.12
CA ALA A 487 27.20 14.84 -31.16
C ALA A 487 25.69 14.82 -31.42
N ILE A 488 24.95 15.52 -30.56
CA ILE A 488 23.52 15.77 -30.71
C ILE A 488 23.34 17.27 -30.92
N ALA A 489 22.87 17.66 -32.10
CA ALA A 489 22.77 19.06 -32.50
C ALA A 489 21.71 19.87 -31.70
N GLY A 490 20.93 19.21 -30.85
CA GLY A 490 19.75 19.82 -30.22
C GLY A 490 18.67 20.17 -31.25
N GLY A 491 17.66 20.92 -30.82
CA GLY A 491 16.54 21.30 -31.68
C GLY A 491 15.20 21.36 -30.95
N GLU A 492 14.14 21.68 -31.70
CA GLU A 492 12.77 21.55 -31.20
C GLU A 492 12.46 20.06 -31.01
N PHE A 493 11.97 19.71 -29.82
CA PHE A 493 11.59 18.36 -29.46
C PHE A 493 10.23 18.35 -28.77
N ASP A 494 9.35 17.45 -29.20
CA ASP A 494 8.07 17.15 -28.55
C ASP A 494 8.27 15.96 -27.61
N PHE A 495 8.76 16.26 -26.40
CA PHE A 495 8.95 15.25 -25.36
C PHE A 495 7.59 14.70 -24.93
N ALA A 496 7.37 13.41 -25.10
CA ALA A 496 6.16 12.71 -24.69
C ALA A 496 6.52 11.35 -24.07
N VAL A 497 6.12 11.13 -22.82
CA VAL A 497 6.43 9.92 -22.06
C VAL A 497 5.34 9.61 -21.04
N GLY A 498 5.17 8.34 -20.66
CA GLY A 498 4.51 8.00 -19.41
C GLY A 498 5.10 6.83 -18.65
N GLY A 499 4.87 6.83 -17.34
CA GLY A 499 5.32 5.77 -16.44
C GLY A 499 4.58 4.44 -16.67
N ILE A 500 5.30 3.34 -16.50
CA ILE A 500 4.80 1.97 -16.72
C ILE A 500 4.38 1.24 -15.44
N GLU A 501 4.31 1.95 -14.31
CA GLU A 501 3.84 1.39 -13.03
C GLU A 501 2.53 0.60 -13.21
N ILE A 502 2.44 -0.58 -12.59
CA ILE A 502 1.33 -1.52 -12.77
C ILE A 502 0.02 -0.99 -12.18
N GLU A 503 0.12 -0.28 -11.06
CA GLU A 503 -1.04 0.25 -10.33
C GLU A 503 -1.12 1.77 -10.39
N GLY A 504 -2.30 2.31 -10.08
CA GLY A 504 -2.61 3.73 -10.23
C GLY A 504 -3.15 4.06 -11.62
N GLN A 505 -3.96 5.11 -11.73
CA GLN A 505 -4.51 5.61 -13.00
C GLN A 505 -3.90 6.97 -13.36
N THR A 506 -4.49 7.71 -14.29
CA THR A 506 -4.06 9.07 -14.68
C THR A 506 -4.46 10.13 -13.64
N TRP A 507 -4.28 9.82 -12.35
CA TRP A 507 -4.62 10.67 -11.21
C TRP A 507 -3.46 11.62 -10.86
N ALA A 508 -3.80 12.77 -10.27
CA ALA A 508 -2.82 13.64 -9.61
C ALA A 508 -2.12 12.88 -8.46
N GLY A 509 -0.82 13.12 -8.29
CA GLY A 509 0.04 12.45 -7.32
C GLY A 509 0.69 11.15 -7.80
N ASN A 510 0.23 10.57 -8.92
CA ASN A 510 0.78 9.31 -9.44
C ASN A 510 2.10 9.54 -10.20
N ASP A 511 3.08 8.63 -10.12
CA ASP A 511 4.38 8.72 -10.82
C ASP A 511 5.27 9.93 -10.40
N VAL A 512 5.78 10.74 -11.34
CA VAL A 512 6.74 11.84 -11.11
C VAL A 512 6.18 13.22 -11.51
N ARG A 513 6.81 14.31 -11.05
CA ARG A 513 6.46 15.69 -11.45
C ARG A 513 7.61 16.40 -12.15
N TYR A 514 7.46 16.76 -13.42
CA TYR A 514 8.46 17.56 -14.12
C TYR A 514 8.40 19.04 -13.73
N PRO A 515 9.48 19.83 -13.92
CA PRO A 515 9.55 21.23 -13.49
C PRO A 515 8.46 22.16 -14.06
N TRP A 516 7.83 21.79 -15.17
CA TRP A 516 6.76 22.55 -15.82
C TRP A 516 5.35 22.10 -15.44
N GLU A 517 5.24 21.18 -14.49
CA GLU A 517 3.98 20.57 -14.08
C GLU A 517 3.66 20.98 -12.65
N THR A 518 2.38 21.11 -12.35
CA THR A 518 1.92 21.52 -11.03
C THR A 518 1.79 20.34 -10.05
N THR A 519 1.60 19.13 -10.57
CA THR A 519 1.33 17.91 -9.79
C THR A 519 2.00 16.70 -10.43
N PRO A 520 2.47 15.72 -9.63
CA PRO A 520 2.90 14.43 -10.18
C PRO A 520 1.76 13.76 -10.95
N ARG A 521 2.07 13.12 -12.07
CA ARG A 521 1.09 12.38 -12.89
C ARG A 521 1.81 11.37 -13.78
N ARG A 522 1.12 10.35 -14.27
CA ARG A 522 1.70 9.32 -15.15
C ARG A 522 2.10 9.80 -16.56
N GLY A 523 1.39 10.80 -17.09
CA GLY A 523 1.54 11.21 -18.49
C GLY A 523 2.15 12.60 -18.62
N HIS A 524 3.17 12.73 -19.47
CA HIS A 524 3.93 13.95 -19.65
C HIS A 524 4.06 14.30 -21.12
N ARG A 525 3.83 15.57 -21.45
CA ARG A 525 4.14 16.10 -22.79
C ARG A 525 4.59 17.55 -22.70
N ARG A 526 5.68 17.88 -23.38
CA ARG A 526 6.17 19.26 -23.51
C ARG A 526 6.98 19.44 -24.77
N ARG A 527 6.62 20.46 -25.56
CA ARG A 527 7.51 21.00 -26.58
C ARG A 527 8.62 21.81 -25.93
N MET A 528 9.86 21.49 -26.23
CA MET A 528 11.04 22.13 -25.67
C MET A 528 12.13 22.34 -26.71
N GLN A 529 12.96 23.34 -26.48
CA GLN A 529 14.17 23.57 -27.25
C GLN A 529 15.34 22.91 -26.52
N LEU A 530 15.86 21.81 -27.08
CA LEU A 530 17.05 21.16 -26.57
C LEU A 530 18.29 21.92 -27.05
N GLN A 531 19.22 22.16 -26.12
CA GLN A 531 20.55 22.65 -26.45
C GLN A 531 21.37 21.52 -27.08
N PRO A 532 22.43 21.84 -27.86
CA PRO A 532 23.39 20.84 -28.29
C PRO A 532 24.10 20.18 -27.11
N TYR A 533 24.42 18.89 -27.22
CA TYR A 533 25.19 18.14 -26.24
C TYR A 533 25.87 16.93 -26.88
N PHE A 534 26.79 16.30 -26.17
CA PHE A 534 27.36 15.00 -26.52
C PHE A 534 26.83 13.95 -25.58
N ILE A 535 26.53 12.77 -26.10
CA ILE A 535 26.08 11.61 -25.32
C ILE A 535 27.00 10.43 -25.56
N ASP A 536 27.28 9.65 -24.52
CA ASP A 536 28.03 8.41 -24.67
C ASP A 536 27.35 7.52 -25.72
N ARG A 537 28.15 7.03 -26.67
CA ARG A 537 27.67 6.15 -27.75
C ARG A 537 27.10 4.87 -27.17
N THR A 538 27.67 4.36 -26.09
CA THR A 538 27.32 3.12 -25.40
C THR A 538 27.11 3.38 -23.91
N PRO A 539 26.43 2.49 -23.15
CA PRO A 539 26.51 2.52 -21.69
C PRO A 539 27.95 2.46 -21.19
N VAL A 540 28.20 2.99 -20.00
CA VAL A 540 29.53 2.92 -19.36
C VAL A 540 29.91 1.46 -19.17
N THR A 541 31.11 1.09 -19.64
CA THR A 541 31.61 -0.28 -19.59
C THR A 541 32.33 -0.59 -18.28
N ASN A 542 32.50 -1.87 -17.96
CA ASN A 542 33.32 -2.28 -16.82
C ASN A 542 34.76 -1.79 -16.93
N ALA A 543 35.37 -1.76 -18.12
CA ALA A 543 36.73 -1.24 -18.31
C ALA A 543 36.85 0.25 -17.96
N GLN A 544 35.89 1.05 -18.42
CA GLN A 544 35.82 2.48 -18.10
C GLN A 544 35.60 2.71 -16.60
N PHE A 545 34.69 1.96 -15.99
CA PHE A 545 34.43 2.06 -14.55
C PHE A 545 35.65 1.60 -13.73
N HIS A 546 36.37 0.57 -14.18
CA HIS A 546 37.62 0.13 -13.54
C HIS A 546 38.69 1.24 -13.59
N ALA A 547 38.85 1.93 -14.72
CA ALA A 547 39.76 3.06 -14.83
C ALA A 547 39.38 4.20 -13.85
N PHE A 548 38.08 4.47 -13.68
CA PHE A 548 37.58 5.40 -12.67
C PHE A 548 38.02 5.01 -11.26
N LEU A 549 37.83 3.75 -10.86
CA LEU A 549 38.22 3.28 -9.52
C LEU A 549 39.73 3.40 -9.29
N GLN A 550 40.53 2.99 -10.28
CA GLN A 550 41.99 3.07 -10.19
C GLN A 550 42.50 4.52 -10.08
N ALA A 551 41.85 5.46 -10.78
CA ALA A 551 42.29 6.86 -10.81
C ALA A 551 41.76 7.69 -9.63
N SER A 552 40.53 7.43 -9.16
CA SER A 552 39.86 8.24 -8.13
C SER A 552 40.00 7.69 -6.72
N GLY A 553 40.24 6.38 -6.57
CA GLY A 553 40.14 5.70 -5.29
C GLY A 553 38.73 5.66 -4.71
N TRP A 554 37.68 5.85 -5.53
CA TRP A 554 36.29 5.85 -5.09
C TRP A 554 35.93 4.56 -4.34
N GLN A 555 35.34 4.75 -3.16
CA GLN A 555 34.73 3.69 -2.36
C GLN A 555 33.39 4.21 -1.86
N PRO A 556 32.27 3.52 -2.14
CA PRO A 556 30.99 3.91 -1.58
C PRO A 556 31.00 3.69 -0.07
N SER A 557 30.25 4.53 0.66
CA SER A 557 30.07 4.40 2.11
C SER A 557 29.45 3.05 2.50
N ASP A 558 28.55 2.56 1.65
CA ASP A 558 27.93 1.25 1.74
C ASP A 558 28.46 0.37 0.60
N PRO A 559 29.28 -0.66 0.89
CA PRO A 559 29.85 -1.54 -0.12
C PRO A 559 28.92 -2.70 -0.52
N HIS A 560 27.76 -2.87 0.12
CA HIS A 560 26.88 -4.01 -0.15
C HIS A 560 26.40 -4.01 -1.60
N HIS A 561 26.55 -5.16 -2.27
CA HIS A 561 26.32 -5.35 -3.71
C HIS A 561 27.09 -4.41 -4.65
N PHE A 562 28.02 -3.58 -4.17
CA PHE A 562 28.81 -2.74 -5.06
C PHE A 562 29.65 -3.61 -6.00
N LEU A 563 29.35 -3.53 -7.30
CA LEU A 563 29.99 -4.35 -8.33
C LEU A 563 29.96 -5.84 -7.98
N ARG A 564 28.82 -6.34 -7.48
CA ARG A 564 28.63 -7.73 -6.99
C ARG A 564 29.20 -8.82 -7.91
N HIS A 565 29.21 -8.58 -9.23
CA HIS A 565 29.69 -9.50 -10.26
C HIS A 565 31.22 -9.50 -10.45
N TRP A 566 31.94 -8.53 -9.89
CA TRP A 566 33.40 -8.43 -9.98
C TRP A 566 34.09 -9.40 -9.01
N ARG A 567 35.34 -9.73 -9.32
CA ARG A 567 36.19 -10.58 -8.47
C ARG A 567 37.51 -9.87 -8.22
N ASP A 568 37.96 -9.87 -6.97
CA ASP A 568 39.22 -9.26 -6.55
C ASP A 568 39.38 -7.79 -6.99
N GLY A 569 38.28 -7.03 -7.01
CA GLY A 569 38.26 -5.60 -7.36
C GLY A 569 38.35 -5.31 -8.86
N ALA A 570 38.23 -6.33 -9.73
CA ALA A 570 38.29 -6.19 -11.18
C ALA A 570 37.11 -6.90 -11.88
N PRO A 571 36.73 -6.47 -13.10
CA PRO A 571 35.77 -7.21 -13.90
C PRO A 571 36.29 -8.61 -14.23
N LEU A 572 35.35 -9.55 -14.42
CA LEU A 572 35.70 -10.89 -14.88
C LEU A 572 36.36 -10.83 -16.28
N PRO A 573 37.33 -11.72 -16.60
CA PRO A 573 37.93 -11.75 -17.93
C PRO A 573 36.87 -11.88 -19.03
N GLY A 574 36.92 -11.02 -20.04
CA GLY A 574 35.95 -10.95 -21.13
C GLY A 574 34.69 -10.12 -20.82
N TRP A 575 34.63 -9.43 -19.67
CA TRP A 575 33.53 -8.53 -19.31
C TRP A 575 33.90 -7.05 -19.45
N GLU A 576 35.10 -6.74 -19.94
CA GLU A 576 35.64 -5.39 -20.07
C GLU A 576 34.71 -4.47 -20.88
N ASN A 577 34.12 -4.99 -21.96
CA ASN A 577 33.22 -4.28 -22.87
C ASN A 577 31.72 -4.43 -22.51
N LYS A 578 31.39 -5.08 -21.40
CA LYS A 578 30.01 -5.17 -20.92
C LYS A 578 29.63 -3.92 -20.14
N PRO A 579 28.34 -3.50 -20.14
CA PRO A 579 27.90 -2.41 -19.29
C PRO A 579 28.22 -2.69 -17.82
N VAL A 580 28.64 -1.66 -17.09
CA VAL A 580 28.76 -1.75 -15.64
C VAL A 580 27.35 -1.76 -15.02
N THR A 581 27.11 -2.73 -14.14
CA THR A 581 25.87 -2.87 -13.36
C THR A 581 26.21 -2.95 -11.87
N TRP A 582 25.22 -3.16 -11.00
CA TRP A 582 25.45 -3.22 -9.55
C TRP A 582 26.09 -1.92 -9.01
N VAL A 583 25.66 -0.78 -9.57
CA VAL A 583 26.07 0.58 -9.21
C VAL A 583 24.83 1.41 -8.86
N SER A 584 24.88 2.18 -7.77
CA SER A 584 23.77 3.06 -7.39
C SER A 584 23.78 4.34 -8.23
N ILE A 585 22.74 5.16 -8.11
CA ILE A 585 22.73 6.48 -8.78
C ILE A 585 23.80 7.42 -8.20
N GLU A 586 24.20 7.24 -6.93
CA GLU A 586 25.35 7.91 -6.32
C GLU A 586 26.67 7.49 -6.99
N ASP A 587 26.88 6.19 -7.19
CA ASP A 587 28.07 5.64 -7.87
C ASP A 587 28.17 6.15 -9.31
N ALA A 588 27.04 6.17 -10.04
CA ALA A 588 26.96 6.67 -11.41
C ALA A 588 27.29 8.17 -11.51
N ARG A 589 26.82 8.98 -10.55
CA ARG A 589 27.15 10.42 -10.48
C ARG A 589 28.62 10.65 -10.12
N ALA A 590 29.20 9.85 -9.23
CA ALA A 590 30.61 9.93 -8.88
C ALA A 590 31.51 9.65 -10.10
N TYR A 591 31.20 8.59 -10.85
CA TYR A 591 31.87 8.31 -12.12
C TYR A 591 31.70 9.47 -13.12
N ALA A 592 30.48 9.96 -13.31
CA ALA A 592 30.20 11.02 -14.28
C ALA A 592 31.02 12.28 -13.95
N ALA A 593 31.04 12.69 -12.68
CA ALA A 593 31.81 13.84 -12.22
C ALA A 593 33.32 13.65 -12.45
N TRP A 594 33.88 12.47 -12.14
CA TRP A 594 35.28 12.15 -12.42
C TRP A 594 35.62 12.22 -13.91
N ALA A 595 34.71 11.74 -14.76
CA ALA A 595 34.89 11.76 -16.21
C ALA A 595 34.67 13.15 -16.85
N GLY A 596 34.33 14.19 -16.07
CA GLY A 596 33.97 15.51 -16.57
C GLY A 596 32.61 15.54 -17.29
N LYS A 597 31.73 14.59 -16.95
CA LYS A 597 30.41 14.37 -17.55
C LYS A 597 29.29 14.57 -16.53
N ARG A 598 28.03 14.37 -16.94
CA ARG A 598 26.85 14.28 -16.07
C ARG A 598 25.94 13.15 -16.53
N LEU A 599 24.98 12.72 -15.69
CA LEU A 599 23.89 11.87 -16.16
C LEU A 599 22.98 12.64 -17.13
N PRO A 600 22.37 11.99 -18.13
CA PRO A 600 21.40 12.63 -18.99
C PRO A 600 20.13 12.97 -18.19
N HIS A 601 19.52 14.09 -18.53
CA HIS A 601 18.09 14.22 -18.31
C HIS A 601 17.34 13.24 -19.22
N GLU A 602 16.18 12.79 -18.78
CA GLU A 602 15.34 11.84 -19.49
C GLU A 602 14.92 12.35 -20.88
N TRP A 603 14.65 13.64 -21.02
CA TRP A 603 14.34 14.24 -22.31
C TRP A 603 15.54 14.26 -23.26
N GLU A 604 16.78 14.35 -22.73
CA GLU A 604 18.00 14.21 -23.54
C GLU A 604 18.15 12.76 -23.99
N TRP A 605 18.00 11.82 -23.05
CA TRP A 605 18.03 10.40 -23.35
C TRP A 605 17.00 10.01 -24.43
N GLN A 606 15.75 10.47 -24.30
CA GLN A 606 14.69 10.18 -25.26
C GLN A 606 14.98 10.82 -26.61
N TYR A 607 15.45 12.07 -26.65
CA TYR A 607 15.80 12.71 -27.91
C TYR A 607 16.93 11.98 -28.63
N ALA A 608 17.99 11.61 -27.91
CA ALA A 608 19.10 10.83 -28.47
C ALA A 608 18.67 9.46 -29.01
N ALA A 609 17.56 8.90 -28.49
CA ALA A 609 16.99 7.65 -28.95
C ALA A 609 15.99 7.81 -30.12
N GLN A 610 15.17 8.87 -30.08
CA GLN A 610 13.99 9.05 -30.92
C GLN A 610 14.23 9.98 -32.11
N GLY A 611 15.06 11.01 -31.97
CA GLY A 611 15.04 12.16 -32.86
C GLY A 611 13.75 12.96 -32.71
N THR A 612 13.16 13.39 -33.83
CA THR A 612 11.97 14.27 -33.86
C THR A 612 10.72 13.63 -34.47
N ASP A 613 10.80 12.38 -34.92
CA ASP A 613 9.73 11.72 -35.68
C ASP A 613 8.73 10.92 -34.81
N GLY A 614 8.95 10.88 -33.49
CA GLY A 614 8.06 10.20 -32.56
C GLY A 614 8.14 8.67 -32.61
N ARG A 615 9.21 8.09 -33.16
CA ARG A 615 9.37 6.62 -33.23
C ARG A 615 9.30 5.93 -31.85
N LEU A 616 8.80 4.71 -31.84
CA LEU A 616 8.63 3.91 -30.62
C LEU A 616 9.89 3.18 -30.15
N TYR A 617 10.80 2.89 -31.06
CA TYR A 617 12.10 2.26 -30.79
C TYR A 617 13.19 3.01 -31.56
N PRO A 618 14.48 2.92 -31.18
CA PRO A 618 15.56 3.64 -31.87
C PRO A 618 15.59 3.42 -33.39
N TRP A 619 15.20 2.21 -33.82
CA TRP A 619 15.17 1.78 -35.22
C TRP A 619 13.82 1.94 -35.94
N GLY A 620 12.78 2.48 -35.29
CA GLY A 620 11.46 2.68 -35.90
C GLY A 620 10.29 2.25 -35.01
N ASN A 621 9.13 1.94 -35.61
CA ASN A 621 7.89 1.67 -34.86
C ASN A 621 7.57 0.18 -34.66
N ALA A 622 8.18 -0.70 -35.44
CA ALA A 622 8.03 -2.14 -35.30
C ALA A 622 9.08 -2.69 -34.32
N TRP A 623 8.64 -3.48 -33.35
CA TRP A 623 9.55 -4.24 -32.49
C TRP A 623 10.36 -5.22 -33.34
N ASP A 624 11.66 -5.32 -33.06
CA ASP A 624 12.59 -6.20 -33.75
C ASP A 624 13.55 -6.82 -32.73
N GLU A 625 13.38 -8.10 -32.45
CA GLU A 625 14.15 -8.80 -31.41
C GLU A 625 15.61 -9.03 -31.78
N SER A 626 16.00 -8.92 -33.07
CA SER A 626 17.39 -9.08 -33.47
C SER A 626 18.26 -7.83 -33.21
N LYS A 627 17.64 -6.75 -32.74
CA LYS A 627 18.31 -5.45 -32.48
C LYS A 627 18.61 -5.21 -31.01
N VAL A 628 18.29 -6.17 -30.16
CA VAL A 628 18.47 -6.12 -28.70
C VAL A 628 19.02 -7.45 -28.19
N PRO A 629 19.59 -7.49 -26.98
CA PRO A 629 19.96 -8.75 -26.35
C PRO A 629 18.78 -9.71 -26.20
N ALA A 630 19.08 -11.00 -26.27
CA ALA A 630 18.07 -12.04 -26.11
C ALA A 630 17.41 -11.95 -24.71
N VAL A 631 16.07 -11.85 -24.69
CA VAL A 631 15.31 -11.73 -23.44
C VAL A 631 15.51 -12.98 -22.57
N ASN A 632 16.09 -12.78 -21.39
CA ASN A 632 16.24 -13.78 -20.36
C ASN A 632 14.96 -13.90 -19.52
N ARG A 633 14.23 -15.00 -19.73
CA ARG A 633 13.03 -15.39 -18.96
C ARG A 633 13.31 -16.48 -17.93
N GLY A 634 14.59 -16.80 -17.72
CA GLY A 634 15.02 -17.73 -16.69
C GLY A 634 14.90 -17.11 -15.31
N ARG A 635 15.18 -17.93 -14.29
CA ARG A 635 15.12 -17.53 -12.87
C ARG A 635 16.41 -16.95 -12.33
N THR A 636 17.45 -16.86 -13.16
CA THR A 636 18.77 -16.36 -12.79
C THR A 636 19.25 -15.40 -13.86
N LEU A 637 19.99 -14.37 -13.46
CA LEU A 637 20.58 -13.43 -14.40
C LEU A 637 21.58 -14.11 -15.35
N ARG A 638 21.66 -13.55 -16.55
CA ARG A 638 22.72 -13.82 -17.52
C ARG A 638 23.64 -12.62 -17.57
N ALA A 639 24.87 -12.82 -18.03
CA ALA A 639 25.74 -11.69 -18.32
C ALA A 639 25.06 -10.77 -19.37
N PRO A 640 25.18 -9.43 -19.21
CA PRO A 640 24.81 -8.51 -20.28
C PRO A 640 25.59 -8.81 -21.57
N ASP A 641 25.02 -8.42 -22.71
CA ASP A 641 25.77 -8.42 -23.95
C ASP A 641 26.78 -7.26 -23.95
N ASP A 642 27.80 -7.38 -24.80
CA ASP A 642 28.75 -6.30 -25.02
C ASP A 642 28.03 -5.08 -25.61
N VAL A 643 28.45 -3.87 -25.22
CA VAL A 643 27.70 -2.65 -25.51
C VAL A 643 27.60 -2.29 -27.00
N ASP A 644 28.39 -2.95 -27.85
CA ASP A 644 28.42 -2.78 -29.31
C ASP A 644 27.97 -4.03 -30.09
N ALA A 645 27.41 -5.04 -29.40
CA ALA A 645 26.97 -6.30 -30.02
C ALA A 645 25.76 -6.15 -30.97
N HIS A 646 24.98 -5.08 -30.82
CA HIS A 646 23.72 -4.85 -31.54
C HIS A 646 23.75 -3.54 -32.36
N PRO A 647 24.61 -3.43 -33.40
CA PRO A 647 24.78 -2.18 -34.16
C PRO A 647 23.52 -1.74 -34.92
N ASP A 648 22.68 -2.67 -35.35
CA ASP A 648 21.41 -2.39 -36.03
C ASP A 648 20.33 -1.82 -35.07
N GLY A 649 20.59 -1.86 -33.76
CA GLY A 649 19.79 -1.21 -32.72
C GLY A 649 20.11 0.27 -32.50
N ALA A 650 21.01 0.85 -33.29
CA ALA A 650 21.40 2.24 -33.19
C ALA A 650 20.23 3.22 -33.35
N SER A 651 20.28 4.33 -32.62
CA SER A 651 19.39 5.48 -32.82
C SER A 651 19.70 6.22 -34.13
N PRO A 652 18.86 7.19 -34.55
CA PRO A 652 19.17 8.05 -35.71
C PRO A 652 20.53 8.75 -35.65
N PHE A 653 21.05 8.95 -34.44
CA PHE A 653 22.31 9.62 -34.19
C PHE A 653 23.49 8.63 -34.07
N GLY A 654 23.24 7.32 -34.11
CA GLY A 654 24.28 6.29 -33.96
C GLY A 654 24.55 5.89 -32.51
N VAL A 655 23.67 6.25 -31.58
CA VAL A 655 23.75 5.87 -30.17
C VAL A 655 23.27 4.43 -30.02
N LEU A 656 24.09 3.57 -29.41
CA LEU A 656 23.86 2.15 -29.24
C LEU A 656 23.25 1.83 -27.88
N ASP A 657 22.58 0.67 -27.84
CA ASP A 657 22.14 0.01 -26.62
C ASP A 657 21.26 0.87 -25.71
N LEU A 658 20.30 1.57 -26.33
CA LEU A 658 19.28 2.35 -25.63
C LEU A 658 18.08 1.48 -25.22
N VAL A 659 17.92 0.28 -25.76
CA VAL A 659 16.79 -0.60 -25.44
C VAL A 659 17.29 -2.02 -25.19
N GLY A 660 16.90 -2.61 -24.06
CA GLY A 660 16.92 -4.06 -23.85
C GLY A 660 18.14 -4.71 -23.20
N ASN A 661 19.30 -4.06 -23.02
CA ASN A 661 20.43 -4.67 -22.32
C ASN A 661 20.36 -4.43 -20.81
N VAL A 662 20.56 -3.18 -20.39
CA VAL A 662 20.45 -2.72 -19.01
C VAL A 662 19.59 -1.45 -18.95
N TRP A 663 18.86 -1.31 -17.85
CA TRP A 663 18.22 -0.06 -17.47
C TRP A 663 19.26 1.04 -17.26
N GLN A 664 18.89 2.29 -17.52
CA GLN A 664 19.82 3.40 -17.47
C GLN A 664 19.31 4.51 -16.54
N TRP A 665 20.13 4.87 -15.55
CA TRP A 665 19.87 5.99 -14.64
C TRP A 665 19.74 7.32 -15.40
N THR A 666 18.69 8.09 -15.11
CA THR A 666 18.51 9.46 -15.61
C THR A 666 18.23 10.44 -14.45
N ASN A 667 17.00 10.93 -14.34
CA ASN A 667 16.53 11.89 -13.35
C ASN A 667 16.27 11.21 -12.00
N GLU A 668 16.52 11.94 -10.92
CA GLU A 668 16.09 11.59 -9.57
C GLU A 668 15.03 12.59 -9.11
N TYR A 669 13.96 12.09 -8.50
CA TYR A 669 12.86 12.86 -7.92
C TYR A 669 12.79 12.58 -6.42
N LEU A 670 12.41 13.60 -5.65
CA LEU A 670 12.24 13.49 -4.20
C LEU A 670 11.06 14.34 -3.71
N ASP A 671 10.32 13.78 -2.77
CA ASP A 671 9.40 14.50 -1.89
C ASP A 671 9.74 14.19 -0.43
N GLU A 672 8.89 14.63 0.49
CA GLU A 672 9.09 14.44 1.93
C GLU A 672 9.18 12.97 2.35
N HIS A 673 8.51 12.05 1.64
CA HIS A 673 8.40 10.63 1.99
C HIS A 673 9.15 9.71 1.04
N THR A 674 9.35 10.07 -0.22
CA THR A 674 9.85 9.15 -1.25
C THR A 674 11.00 9.77 -2.03
N ARG A 675 12.02 8.94 -2.34
CA ARG A 675 12.98 9.18 -3.43
C ARG A 675 12.75 8.14 -4.51
N ALA A 676 12.80 8.57 -5.77
CA ALA A 676 12.71 7.67 -6.90
C ALA A 676 13.60 8.16 -8.05
N ALA A 677 14.14 7.24 -8.82
CA ALA A 677 14.82 7.57 -10.07
C ALA A 677 14.00 7.09 -11.26
N VAL A 678 14.11 7.84 -12.35
CA VAL A 678 13.61 7.37 -13.65
C VAL A 678 14.66 6.47 -14.29
N LEU A 679 14.19 5.31 -14.74
CA LEU A 679 14.93 4.33 -15.51
C LEU A 679 14.39 4.27 -16.94
N ARG A 680 15.32 4.21 -17.89
CA ARG A 680 15.01 4.15 -19.33
C ARG A 680 15.57 2.89 -19.99
N GLY A 681 14.93 2.46 -21.08
CA GLY A 681 15.43 1.43 -21.99
C GLY A 681 15.05 -0.01 -21.69
N GLY A 682 14.63 -0.32 -20.46
CA GLY A 682 14.43 -1.71 -20.04
C GLY A 682 15.73 -2.50 -19.93
N SER A 683 15.63 -3.78 -19.61
CA SER A 683 16.78 -4.70 -19.57
C SER A 683 16.44 -6.05 -20.20
N SER A 684 17.43 -6.92 -20.31
CA SER A 684 17.26 -8.23 -20.93
C SER A 684 16.55 -9.21 -20.01
N TYR A 685 16.46 -8.93 -18.72
CA TYR A 685 15.84 -9.81 -17.73
C TYR A 685 14.34 -9.55 -17.58
N GLN A 686 13.53 -10.60 -17.74
CA GLN A 686 12.08 -10.57 -17.61
C GLN A 686 11.59 -11.82 -16.88
N PRO A 687 11.50 -11.79 -15.54
CA PRO A 687 10.96 -12.92 -14.79
C PRO A 687 9.50 -13.18 -15.20
N ARG A 688 9.11 -14.46 -15.15
CA ARG A 688 7.76 -14.93 -15.49
C ARG A 688 7.02 -15.36 -14.23
N THR A 689 5.75 -15.74 -14.35
CA THR A 689 4.81 -16.16 -13.26
C THR A 689 3.93 -15.06 -12.67
N SER A 690 4.31 -13.79 -12.79
CA SER A 690 3.51 -12.68 -12.28
C SER A 690 3.62 -11.44 -13.16
N HIS A 691 2.57 -10.62 -13.17
CA HIS A 691 2.60 -9.28 -13.74
C HIS A 691 3.11 -8.24 -12.73
N TRP A 692 3.28 -8.63 -11.47
CA TRP A 692 3.77 -7.77 -10.38
C TRP A 692 5.29 -7.53 -10.39
N TYR A 693 6.03 -8.19 -11.29
CA TYR A 693 7.45 -7.90 -11.45
C TYR A 693 7.68 -6.55 -12.11
N PHE A 694 8.82 -5.92 -11.81
CA PHE A 694 9.21 -4.63 -12.36
C PHE A 694 9.03 -4.61 -13.89
N PRO A 695 8.10 -3.81 -14.42
CA PRO A 695 7.71 -3.87 -15.82
C PRO A 695 8.81 -3.28 -16.72
N GLN A 696 8.80 -3.64 -18.02
CA GLN A 696 9.80 -3.19 -19.00
C GLN A 696 9.36 -1.92 -19.74
N ALA A 697 10.27 -0.96 -19.92
CA ALA A 697 10.06 0.26 -20.71
C ALA A 697 10.91 0.21 -22.00
N TYR A 698 10.58 -0.70 -22.92
CA TYR A 698 11.29 -0.80 -24.21
C TYR A 698 10.90 0.28 -25.21
N ARG A 699 9.70 0.84 -25.08
CA ARG A 699 9.29 1.94 -25.94
C ARG A 699 9.91 3.24 -25.47
N LEU A 700 10.27 4.10 -26.42
CA LEU A 700 10.87 5.41 -26.14
C LEU A 700 9.88 6.40 -25.52
N ASP A 701 8.58 6.13 -25.53
CA ASP A 701 7.55 6.91 -24.85
C ASP A 701 7.20 6.37 -23.46
N GLN A 702 8.05 5.50 -22.88
CA GLN A 702 7.85 4.87 -21.59
C GLN A 702 9.05 5.06 -20.65
N HIS A 703 8.76 5.10 -19.35
CA HIS A 703 9.80 5.11 -18.31
C HIS A 703 9.41 4.24 -17.11
N GLY A 704 10.40 3.65 -16.45
CA GLY A 704 10.21 2.99 -15.16
C GLY A 704 10.51 3.95 -14.00
N LYS A 705 9.67 3.96 -12.97
CA LYS A 705 9.96 4.65 -11.70
C LYS A 705 10.52 3.63 -10.71
N TYR A 706 11.79 3.80 -10.34
CA TYR A 706 12.50 2.93 -9.42
C TYR A 706 12.62 3.60 -8.06
N LEU A 707 12.02 3.01 -7.02
CA LEU A 707 12.05 3.61 -5.69
C LEU A 707 13.44 3.42 -5.06
N LEU A 708 13.95 4.46 -4.42
CA LEU A 708 15.29 4.49 -3.82
C LEU A 708 15.19 4.50 -2.30
N MET A 709 15.96 3.64 -1.64
CA MET A 709 16.13 3.62 -0.19
C MET A 709 17.58 3.92 0.19
N ALA A 710 18.47 3.02 -0.22
CA ALA A 710 19.88 2.98 0.16
C ALA A 710 20.68 2.18 -0.88
N PRO A 711 21.97 2.49 -1.08
CA PRO A 711 22.79 1.82 -2.10
C PRO A 711 22.78 0.29 -2.02
N CYS A 712 22.79 -0.31 -0.83
CA CYS A 712 22.68 -1.77 -0.64
C CYS A 712 21.48 -2.40 -1.37
N LYS A 713 20.32 -1.75 -1.30
CA LYS A 713 19.07 -2.23 -1.90
C LYS A 713 18.97 -1.81 -3.37
N ASP A 714 19.35 -0.57 -3.64
CA ASP A 714 19.10 0.12 -4.91
C ASP A 714 19.97 -0.44 -6.05
N ARG A 715 21.19 -0.90 -5.75
CA ARG A 715 22.07 -1.55 -6.73
C ARG A 715 21.42 -2.81 -7.29
N SER A 716 21.45 -2.95 -8.60
CA SER A 716 20.82 -4.06 -9.31
C SER A 716 21.70 -4.59 -10.45
N GLY A 717 21.61 -5.88 -10.71
CA GLY A 717 22.32 -6.56 -11.80
C GLY A 717 21.84 -6.20 -13.21
N CYS A 718 20.74 -5.45 -13.32
CA CYS A 718 20.20 -5.00 -14.60
C CYS A 718 20.15 -3.48 -14.75
N VAL A 719 20.75 -2.72 -13.84
CA VAL A 719 20.77 -1.26 -13.89
C VAL A 719 22.20 -0.77 -14.03
N GLY A 720 22.44 0.00 -15.09
CA GLY A 720 23.67 0.72 -15.40
C GLY A 720 23.36 2.16 -15.75
N PHE A 721 24.23 2.80 -16.55
CA PHE A 721 24.04 4.20 -16.95
C PHE A 721 24.89 4.57 -18.16
N ARG A 722 24.63 5.78 -18.68
CA ARG A 722 25.46 6.49 -19.64
C ARG A 722 25.56 7.95 -19.23
N CYS A 723 26.48 8.70 -19.82
CA CYS A 723 26.68 10.10 -19.50
C CYS A 723 26.50 11.01 -20.72
N VAL A 724 26.38 12.31 -20.44
CA VAL A 724 26.37 13.40 -21.41
C VAL A 724 27.37 14.50 -21.02
N VAL A 725 27.74 15.33 -21.99
CA VAL A 725 28.54 16.54 -21.84
C VAL A 725 27.86 17.67 -22.61
N ASP A 726 27.70 18.82 -21.98
CA ASP A 726 27.10 20.00 -22.61
C ASP A 726 27.96 20.52 -23.77
N ALA A 727 27.32 21.06 -24.81
CA ALA A 727 28.00 21.68 -25.95
C ALA A 727 27.61 23.17 -26.08
N PRO A 728 28.43 24.00 -26.77
CA PRO A 728 28.20 25.44 -26.93
C PRO A 728 26.91 25.82 -27.66
#